data_AF-A0A9W7L951-F1
#
_entry.id   AF-A0A9W7L951-F1
#
_cell.length_a   1.000
_cell.length_b   1.000
_cell.length_c   1.000
_cell.angle_alpha   90.00
_cell.angle_beta   90.00
_cell.angle_gamma   90.00
#
_symmetry.space_group_name_H-M   'P 1'
#
loop_
_entity.id
_entity.type
_entity.pdbx_description
1 polymer ?
#
loop_
_entity_poly.entity_id
_entity_poly.type
_entity_poly.pdbx_seq_one_letter_code
_entity_poly.pdbx_strand_id
1 'polypeptide(L)'
;MFARTEALAEAGKREVYFGENIAPHNSIVGFIEYFYRSEPSELWLVFRDHGTSLRQLMYVSTATSDAEDPTTASVIFSPSPLWFEMRRQASTPSGPGPPSGPVAKLFRKILHDILSGAAHLQENGIVHRDIKPSNVFCDLPDDPKDLEKAQCVLGDFSSGIDAFTLKNYYSSGATKNELTLQYSPPEVLFSPQGDSSNFENTYDSWSIGVLALEVMLGTPDVFSVDQRTSVLLSTQLRREGASDDEIERALILASFADFCIYDHEAVVRENMWLANQEETLNEKAMVASRCDLGDFRRALLARDQLQKGFSTSSEQLLSLIWQLLQYNPQKRLLPAEALQHPYFTGIEGGDDPSHSHSHPHFREPTSFALEKQSTETTINPPSSEEPTEFRCPLCGKTYDAWNSCHQHVTKRKHGNRCQYIFGESSDADNPPFTCLSAHSLLPLDESSGYCDIQGRRSVIEDFHSIDISDDGAKFYGVFDGHNGNLAAKFAAKFLIAEMKHVASSSSNYRYDNHTIATSFANLNLELQQRHPNDNSGSTATVVVKLPDHLVVANIGDSRAILCSDSGFLRQLTVDHNPSNDDELNRILEAGGEVASAGGILRVEGLAVSRSFGDSKVRGIISKPHTDSVKISAECPEDSACFVILATDGLWDVVSNGDACTITNDALREVGGTFQDSAQLLTLEAWVRGSKDNIGVCVVDL
;
A
#
# COMPACT_ATOMS: atom_id res chain seq x y z
N MET A 1 29.34 -18.82 35.13
CA MET A 1 28.16 -19.59 35.62
C MET A 1 27.53 -19.00 36.90
N PHE A 2 28.00 -17.86 37.45
CA PHE A 2 27.47 -17.26 38.69
C PHE A 2 26.60 -16.00 38.53
N ALA A 3 26.40 -15.47 37.31
CA ALA A 3 25.62 -14.23 37.10
C ALA A 3 24.12 -14.45 36.86
N ARG A 4 23.67 -15.70 36.61
CA ARG A 4 22.25 -16.01 36.29
C ARG A 4 21.34 -16.12 37.52
N THR A 5 21.87 -16.13 38.74
CA THR A 5 21.07 -16.40 39.96
C THR A 5 20.53 -15.16 40.67
N GLU A 6 21.21 -14.01 40.58
CA GLU A 6 20.78 -12.77 41.27
C GLU A 6 19.66 -12.05 40.51
N ALA A 7 19.78 -11.96 39.17
CA ALA A 7 18.75 -11.34 38.32
C ALA A 7 17.40 -12.07 38.39
N LEU A 8 17.41 -13.41 38.49
CA LEU A 8 16.19 -14.22 38.62
C LEU A 8 15.51 -14.03 39.98
N ALA A 9 16.30 -13.84 41.05
CA ALA A 9 15.78 -13.59 42.38
C ALA A 9 15.16 -12.19 42.51
N GLU A 10 15.78 -11.17 41.92
CA GLU A 10 15.22 -9.81 41.89
C GLU A 10 13.97 -9.73 41.00
N ALA A 11 13.95 -10.44 39.86
CA ALA A 11 12.75 -10.56 39.02
C ALA A 11 11.55 -11.13 39.80
N GLY A 12 11.75 -12.21 40.55
CA GLY A 12 10.70 -12.78 41.38
C GLY A 12 10.26 -11.87 42.53
N LYS A 13 11.17 -11.09 43.14
CA LYS A 13 10.79 -10.08 44.15
C LYS A 13 9.92 -8.96 43.56
N ARG A 14 10.17 -8.56 42.31
CA ARG A 14 9.35 -7.58 41.61
C ARG A 14 7.95 -8.12 41.37
N GLU A 15 7.81 -9.37 40.92
CA GLU A 15 6.49 -9.98 40.77
C GLU A 15 5.71 -10.06 42.09
N VAL A 16 6.35 -10.43 43.19
CA VAL A 16 5.72 -10.41 44.52
C VAL A 16 5.28 -8.99 44.88
N TYR A 17 6.18 -8.02 44.75
CA TYR A 17 5.89 -6.63 45.07
C TYR A 17 4.70 -6.10 44.27
N PHE A 18 4.70 -6.27 42.95
CA PHE A 18 3.60 -5.80 42.11
C PHE A 18 2.31 -6.59 42.36
N GLY A 19 2.39 -7.89 42.59
CA GLY A 19 1.25 -8.72 42.97
C GLY A 19 0.57 -8.26 44.26
N GLU A 20 1.33 -7.76 45.23
CA GLU A 20 0.80 -7.26 46.51
C GLU A 20 0.34 -5.80 46.45
N ASN A 21 0.91 -4.98 45.55
CA ASN A 21 0.74 -3.52 45.58
C ASN A 21 -0.09 -2.95 44.41
N ILE A 22 -0.32 -3.69 43.32
CA ILE A 22 -1.23 -3.25 42.26
C ILE A 22 -2.66 -3.32 42.77
N ALA A 23 -3.39 -2.21 42.67
CA ALA A 23 -4.81 -2.19 42.98
C ALA A 23 -5.57 -3.20 42.11
N PRO A 24 -6.50 -4.00 42.67
CA PRO A 24 -7.24 -4.99 41.89
C PRO A 24 -7.96 -4.37 40.69
N HIS A 25 -7.82 -4.98 39.52
CA HIS A 25 -8.44 -4.54 38.28
C HIS A 25 -8.80 -5.75 37.41
N ASN A 26 -9.89 -5.66 36.65
CA ASN A 26 -10.40 -6.80 35.87
C ASN A 26 -9.47 -7.22 34.72
N SER A 27 -8.54 -6.36 34.32
CA SER A 27 -7.57 -6.61 33.25
C SER A 27 -6.14 -6.83 33.76
N ILE A 28 -5.96 -7.09 35.06
CA ILE A 28 -4.66 -7.42 35.67
C ILE A 28 -4.76 -8.80 36.31
N VAL A 29 -3.71 -9.61 36.18
CA VAL A 29 -3.66 -10.96 36.74
C VAL A 29 -3.88 -10.91 38.26
N GLY A 30 -4.67 -11.85 38.77
CA GLY A 30 -5.00 -11.89 40.19
C GLY A 30 -3.90 -12.62 40.96
N PHE A 31 -2.98 -11.89 41.59
CA PHE A 31 -2.01 -12.48 42.52
C PHE A 31 -2.71 -13.01 43.78
N ILE A 32 -2.30 -14.18 44.26
CA ILE A 32 -2.89 -14.85 45.44
C ILE A 32 -1.87 -14.88 46.58
N GLU A 33 -0.73 -15.53 46.37
CA GLU A 33 0.31 -15.71 47.38
C GLU A 33 1.64 -16.09 46.75
N TYR A 34 2.70 -16.10 47.57
CA TYR A 34 4.00 -16.67 47.21
C TYR A 34 4.56 -17.51 48.35
N PHE A 35 5.39 -18.50 48.02
CA PHE A 35 6.09 -19.31 49.02
C PHE A 35 7.44 -19.81 48.50
N TYR A 36 8.34 -20.18 49.42
CA TYR A 36 9.63 -20.75 49.09
C TYR A 36 9.63 -22.27 49.28
N ARG A 37 10.16 -23.01 48.30
CA ARG A 37 10.34 -24.48 48.40
C ARG A 37 11.79 -24.81 48.77
N SER A 38 12.01 -25.84 49.59
CA SER A 38 13.32 -26.16 50.18
C SER A 38 14.35 -26.72 49.17
N GLU A 39 15.53 -26.10 49.16
CA GLU A 39 16.80 -26.38 48.45
C GLU A 39 16.79 -26.94 47.00
N PRO A 40 17.24 -26.13 46.02
CA PRO A 40 17.52 -24.68 46.12
C PRO A 40 16.23 -23.91 46.49
N SER A 41 16.36 -22.78 47.19
CA SER A 41 15.21 -21.95 47.61
C SER A 41 14.51 -21.35 46.38
N GLU A 42 13.57 -22.09 45.82
CA GLU A 42 12.76 -21.66 44.68
C GLU A 42 11.60 -20.82 45.18
N LEU A 43 11.46 -19.61 44.64
CA LEU A 43 10.30 -18.76 44.83
C LEU A 43 9.18 -19.25 43.92
N TRP A 44 8.05 -19.63 44.50
CA TRP A 44 6.83 -20.03 43.80
C TRP A 44 5.79 -18.93 43.98
N LEU A 45 5.14 -18.55 42.88
CA LEU A 45 4.07 -17.55 42.84
C LEU A 45 2.77 -18.23 42.47
N VAL A 46 1.69 -17.84 43.13
CA VAL A 46 0.35 -18.37 42.91
C VAL A 46 -0.52 -17.25 42.39
N PHE A 47 -1.11 -17.48 41.23
CA PHE A 47 -2.03 -16.57 40.57
C PHE A 47 -3.39 -17.26 40.37
N ARG A 48 -4.45 -16.46 40.26
CA ARG A 48 -5.73 -16.94 39.77
C ARG A 48 -5.57 -17.40 38.33
N ASP A 49 -6.20 -18.52 38.00
CA ASP A 49 -6.28 -19.00 36.62
C ASP A 49 -7.13 -18.04 35.77
N HIS A 50 -6.52 -17.53 34.71
CA HIS A 50 -7.13 -16.62 33.72
C HIS A 50 -7.04 -17.21 32.31
N GLY A 51 -6.95 -18.54 32.23
CA GLY A 51 -6.97 -19.26 30.96
C GLY A 51 -5.61 -19.33 30.28
N THR A 52 -5.63 -19.17 28.96
CA THR A 52 -4.48 -19.50 28.09
C THR A 52 -3.80 -18.23 27.62
N SER A 53 -2.47 -18.27 27.43
CA SER A 53 -1.74 -17.11 26.89
C SER A 53 -2.22 -16.76 25.48
N LEU A 54 -2.27 -15.46 25.16
CA LEU A 54 -2.67 -14.98 23.84
C LEU A 54 -1.77 -15.56 22.75
N ARG A 55 -0.48 -15.79 23.04
CA ARG A 55 0.46 -16.46 22.12
C ARG A 55 -0.02 -17.86 21.72
N GLN A 56 -0.46 -18.67 22.68
CA GLN A 56 -0.96 -20.03 22.42
C GLN A 56 -2.33 -20.01 21.73
N LEU A 57 -3.13 -18.97 21.95
CA LEU A 57 -4.40 -18.79 21.26
C LEU A 57 -4.20 -18.40 19.79
N MET A 58 -3.19 -17.56 19.48
CA MET A 58 -2.96 -17.03 18.14
C MET A 58 -2.07 -17.90 17.25
N TYR A 59 -1.23 -18.76 17.82
CA TYR A 59 -0.23 -19.52 17.06
C TYR A 59 -0.20 -21.01 17.40
N VAL A 60 0.03 -21.83 16.37
CA VAL A 60 0.40 -23.24 16.49
C VAL A 60 1.89 -23.38 16.24
N SER A 61 2.61 -23.99 17.19
CA SER A 61 4.04 -24.29 17.07
C SER A 61 4.25 -25.66 16.42
N THR A 62 4.97 -25.72 15.31
CA THR A 62 5.46 -26.96 14.71
C THR A 62 6.98 -27.08 14.90
N ALA A 63 7.41 -28.20 15.49
CA ALA A 63 8.84 -28.51 15.59
C ALA A 63 9.34 -29.01 14.23
N THR A 64 10.46 -28.46 13.75
CA THR A 64 11.15 -28.98 12.56
C THR A 64 11.74 -30.36 12.89
N SER A 65 11.41 -31.38 12.08
CA SER A 65 11.64 -32.80 12.40
C SER A 65 13.09 -33.28 12.28
N ASP A 66 14.03 -32.40 11.92
CA ASP A 66 15.34 -32.83 11.40
C ASP A 66 16.53 -32.44 12.29
N ALA A 67 16.29 -31.97 13.53
CA ALA A 67 17.36 -31.68 14.48
C ALA A 67 17.64 -32.88 15.41
N GLU A 68 18.80 -33.52 15.26
CA GLU A 68 19.29 -34.59 16.18
C GLU A 68 19.54 -34.06 17.62
N ASP A 69 19.58 -32.74 17.82
CA ASP A 69 19.72 -32.08 19.12
C ASP A 69 18.46 -31.23 19.45
N PRO A 70 17.68 -31.59 20.48
CA PRO A 70 16.46 -30.87 20.88
C PRO A 70 16.70 -29.42 21.33
N THR A 71 17.95 -29.00 21.55
CA THR A 71 18.30 -27.59 21.85
C THR A 71 18.46 -26.72 20.59
N THR A 72 18.47 -27.34 19.41
CA THR A 72 18.66 -26.65 18.10
C THR A 72 17.43 -26.71 17.19
N ALA A 73 16.35 -27.37 17.63
CA ALA A 73 15.11 -27.43 16.88
C ALA A 73 14.51 -26.01 16.73
N SER A 74 14.48 -25.49 15.51
CA SER A 74 13.77 -24.24 15.21
C SER A 74 12.28 -24.52 15.27
N VAL A 75 11.57 -23.76 16.11
CA VAL A 75 10.11 -23.83 16.24
C VAL A 75 9.52 -22.82 15.26
N ILE A 76 8.70 -23.30 14.33
CA ILE A 76 7.97 -22.44 13.39
C ILE A 76 6.61 -22.16 14.01
N PHE A 77 6.25 -20.88 14.12
CA PHE A 77 4.91 -20.46 14.51
C PHE A 77 4.07 -20.23 13.26
N SER A 78 2.89 -20.83 13.20
CA SER A 78 1.90 -20.61 12.15
C SER A 78 0.59 -20.11 12.76
N PRO A 79 -0.21 -19.31 12.05
CA PRO A 79 -1.48 -18.81 12.58
C PRO A 79 -2.42 -19.94 13.00
N SER A 80 -3.10 -19.78 14.14
CA SER A 80 -4.05 -20.76 14.65
C SER A 80 -5.38 -20.74 13.89
N PRO A 81 -6.22 -21.79 14.01
CA PRO A 81 -7.58 -21.75 13.48
C PRO A 81 -8.41 -20.57 13.99
N LEU A 82 -8.21 -20.18 15.26
CA LEU A 82 -8.86 -19.00 15.86
C LEU A 82 -8.43 -17.71 15.14
N TRP A 83 -7.15 -17.57 14.81
CA TRP A 83 -6.64 -16.44 14.04
C TRP A 83 -7.31 -16.35 12.66
N PHE A 84 -7.37 -17.46 11.92
CA PHE A 84 -8.04 -17.47 10.61
C PHE A 84 -9.53 -17.13 10.73
N GLU A 85 -10.21 -17.55 11.79
CA GLU A 85 -11.60 -17.21 12.04
C GLU A 85 -11.78 -15.71 12.32
N MET A 86 -10.90 -15.12 13.14
CA MET A 86 -10.86 -13.67 13.41
C MET A 86 -10.69 -12.87 12.11
N ARG A 87 -9.85 -13.36 11.19
CA ARG A 87 -9.61 -12.71 9.89
C ARG A 87 -10.73 -12.92 8.87
N ARG A 88 -11.44 -14.07 8.87
CA ARG A 88 -12.44 -14.41 7.84
C ARG A 88 -13.77 -13.66 8.00
N GLN A 89 -14.21 -13.41 9.23
CA GLN A 89 -15.47 -12.70 9.51
C GLN A 89 -15.33 -11.17 9.50
N ALA A 90 -14.10 -10.64 9.49
CA ALA A 90 -13.84 -9.21 9.30
C ALA A 90 -14.10 -8.74 7.84
N SER A 91 -14.21 -9.68 6.88
CA SER A 91 -14.35 -9.38 5.44
C SER A 91 -15.79 -9.37 4.91
N THR A 92 -16.81 -9.64 5.74
CA THR A 92 -18.22 -9.63 5.29
C THR A 92 -18.82 -8.22 5.42
N PRO A 93 -19.35 -7.62 4.33
CA PRO A 93 -19.89 -6.26 4.34
C PRO A 93 -21.26 -6.22 5.02
N SER A 94 -21.29 -5.84 6.30
CA SER A 94 -22.53 -5.65 7.06
C SER A 94 -22.77 -4.16 7.31
N GLY A 95 -23.16 -3.40 6.26
CA GLY A 95 -23.70 -2.03 6.37
C GLY A 95 -22.76 -0.99 7.02
N PRO A 96 -23.25 0.24 7.27
CA PRO A 96 -22.45 1.35 7.82
C PRO A 96 -22.28 1.27 9.35
N GLY A 97 -22.13 0.07 9.91
CA GLY A 97 -21.91 -0.18 11.35
C GLY A 97 -20.62 -0.96 11.62
N PRO A 98 -20.15 -1.03 12.88
CA PRO A 98 -19.01 -1.89 13.25
C PRO A 98 -19.30 -3.37 12.92
N PRO A 99 -18.27 -4.22 12.73
CA PRO A 99 -18.41 -5.54 12.13
C PRO A 99 -19.26 -6.43 13.03
N SER A 100 -20.33 -7.00 12.49
CA SER A 100 -21.30 -7.76 13.28
C SER A 100 -21.02 -9.27 13.21
N GLY A 101 -19.87 -9.69 13.74
CA GLY A 101 -19.51 -11.11 13.95
C GLY A 101 -18.86 -11.31 15.34
N PRO A 102 -19.16 -12.41 16.07
CA PRO A 102 -18.65 -12.61 17.44
C PRO A 102 -17.11 -12.64 17.52
N VAL A 103 -16.46 -13.08 16.45
CA VAL A 103 -14.99 -13.24 16.39
C VAL A 103 -14.28 -11.94 16.02
N ALA A 104 -14.92 -11.05 15.26
CA ALA A 104 -14.39 -9.69 15.00
C ALA A 104 -14.47 -8.79 16.25
N LYS A 105 -15.45 -9.02 17.12
CA LYS A 105 -15.54 -8.38 18.44
C LYS A 105 -14.47 -8.87 19.41
N LEU A 106 -14.02 -10.12 19.30
CA LEU A 106 -13.01 -10.70 20.18
C LEU A 106 -11.68 -9.93 20.11
N PHE A 107 -11.17 -9.60 18.92
CA PHE A 107 -9.91 -8.86 18.82
C PHE A 107 -10.02 -7.46 19.45
N ARG A 108 -11.12 -6.78 19.18
CA ARG A 108 -11.43 -5.48 19.78
C ARG A 108 -11.49 -5.58 21.31
N LYS A 109 -12.11 -6.64 21.86
CA LYS A 109 -12.18 -6.90 23.29
C LYS A 109 -10.81 -7.18 23.92
N ILE A 110 -9.99 -8.02 23.28
CA ILE A 110 -8.62 -8.30 23.72
C ILE A 110 -7.82 -7.01 23.81
N LEU A 111 -7.83 -6.18 22.75
CA LEU A 111 -7.09 -4.92 22.72
C LEU A 111 -7.61 -3.91 23.76
N HIS A 112 -8.93 -3.86 23.95
CA HIS A 112 -9.56 -3.04 24.99
C HIS A 112 -9.10 -3.43 26.39
N ASP A 113 -9.10 -4.73 26.73
CA ASP A 113 -8.67 -5.20 28.05
C ASP A 113 -7.20 -4.94 28.31
N ILE A 114 -6.34 -5.17 27.31
CA ILE A 114 -4.91 -4.87 27.39
C ILE A 114 -4.69 -3.38 27.66
N LEU A 115 -5.35 -2.49 26.91
CA LEU A 115 -5.26 -1.04 27.11
C LEU A 115 -5.83 -0.60 28.45
N SER A 116 -6.91 -1.24 28.93
CA SER A 116 -7.51 -0.97 30.25
C SER A 116 -6.55 -1.36 31.38
N GLY A 117 -5.88 -2.51 31.27
CA GLY A 117 -4.84 -2.92 32.21
C GLY A 117 -3.67 -1.93 32.21
N ALA A 118 -3.17 -1.55 31.03
CA ALA A 118 -2.07 -0.60 30.91
C ALA A 118 -2.42 0.80 31.43
N ALA A 119 -3.65 1.28 31.18
CA ALA A 119 -4.15 2.54 31.72
C ALA A 119 -4.19 2.51 33.25
N HIS A 120 -4.69 1.42 33.85
CA HIS A 120 -4.70 1.24 35.29
C HIS A 120 -3.30 1.21 35.91
N LEU A 121 -2.33 0.53 35.28
CA LEU A 121 -0.93 0.54 35.73
C LEU A 121 -0.35 1.95 35.68
N GLN A 122 -0.58 2.66 34.58
CA GLN A 122 -0.13 4.04 34.37
C GLN A 122 -0.71 5.00 35.42
N GLU A 123 -2.00 4.90 35.75
CA GLU A 123 -2.64 5.69 36.81
C GLU A 123 -2.00 5.46 38.19
N ASN A 124 -1.44 4.27 38.42
CA ASN A 124 -0.73 3.91 39.64
C ASN A 124 0.78 4.16 39.55
N GLY A 125 1.28 4.81 38.48
CA GLY A 125 2.69 5.13 38.30
C GLY A 125 3.58 3.92 37.99
N ILE A 126 3.00 2.87 37.43
CA ILE A 126 3.66 1.62 37.07
C ILE A 126 3.80 1.53 35.55
N VAL A 127 4.97 1.12 35.08
CA VAL A 127 5.21 0.77 33.67
C VAL A 127 5.58 -0.70 33.59
N HIS A 128 4.86 -1.48 32.79
CA HIS A 128 5.02 -2.93 32.71
C HIS A 128 6.29 -3.35 31.98
N ARG A 129 6.59 -2.70 30.84
CA ARG A 129 7.78 -2.89 30.00
C ARG A 129 8.00 -4.25 29.35
N ASP A 130 7.05 -5.17 29.45
CA ASP A 130 7.14 -6.50 28.83
C ASP A 130 5.75 -7.00 28.38
N ILE A 131 4.93 -6.09 27.87
CA ILE A 131 3.63 -6.45 27.29
C ILE A 131 3.88 -7.12 25.94
N LYS A 132 3.53 -8.41 25.87
CA LYS A 132 3.67 -9.26 24.69
C LYS A 132 2.65 -10.41 24.76
N PRO A 133 2.31 -11.11 23.66
CA PRO A 133 1.28 -12.14 23.68
C PRO A 133 1.47 -13.28 24.69
N SER A 134 2.69 -13.60 25.12
CA SER A 134 2.91 -14.63 26.16
C SER A 134 2.51 -14.18 27.56
N ASN A 135 2.41 -12.87 27.78
CA ASN A 135 2.19 -12.24 29.08
C ASN A 135 0.75 -11.67 29.17
N VAL A 136 -0.07 -11.92 28.15
CA VAL A 136 -1.51 -11.66 28.16
C VAL A 136 -2.22 -13.01 28.28
N PHE A 137 -3.06 -13.18 29.30
CA PHE A 137 -3.83 -14.40 29.52
C PHE A 137 -5.30 -14.14 29.26
N CYS A 138 -5.94 -14.98 28.48
CA CYS A 138 -7.34 -14.81 28.10
C CYS A 138 -8.16 -16.05 28.46
N ASP A 139 -9.29 -15.81 29.13
CA ASP A 139 -10.37 -16.76 29.34
C ASP A 139 -11.41 -16.57 28.24
N LEU A 140 -11.54 -17.58 27.36
CA LEU A 140 -12.43 -17.55 26.21
C LEU A 140 -13.65 -18.43 26.49
N PRO A 141 -14.89 -17.92 26.32
CA PRO A 141 -16.10 -18.73 26.43
C PRO A 141 -16.15 -19.86 25.40
N ASP A 142 -16.68 -21.02 25.81
CA ASP A 142 -16.83 -22.19 24.93
C ASP A 142 -17.82 -21.96 23.77
N ASP A 143 -18.86 -21.13 23.98
CA ASP A 143 -19.81 -20.77 22.93
C ASP A 143 -19.27 -19.56 22.13
N PRO A 144 -19.06 -19.70 20.81
CA PRO A 144 -18.60 -18.61 19.94
C PRO A 144 -19.48 -17.35 20.01
N LYS A 145 -20.76 -17.46 20.36
CA LYS A 145 -21.67 -16.31 20.50
C LYS A 145 -21.35 -15.43 21.70
N ASP A 146 -20.69 -15.98 22.70
CA ASP A 146 -20.35 -15.30 23.94
C ASP A 146 -18.95 -14.70 23.93
N LEU A 147 -18.19 -14.78 22.83
CA LEU A 147 -16.80 -14.28 22.73
C LEU A 147 -16.62 -12.80 23.08
N GLU A 148 -17.67 -11.98 23.04
CA GLU A 148 -17.64 -10.59 23.52
C GLU A 148 -17.49 -10.47 25.05
N LYS A 149 -17.76 -11.55 25.78
CA LYS A 149 -17.58 -11.69 27.23
C LYS A 149 -16.19 -12.23 27.60
N ALA A 150 -15.33 -12.49 26.62
CA ALA A 150 -13.95 -12.88 26.87
C ALA A 150 -13.25 -11.86 27.79
N GLN A 151 -12.42 -12.38 28.70
CA GLN A 151 -11.67 -11.56 29.64
C GLN A 151 -10.19 -11.84 29.44
N CYS A 152 -9.42 -10.78 29.17
CA CYS A 152 -7.98 -10.86 29.12
C CYS A 152 -7.33 -10.03 30.23
N VAL A 153 -6.21 -10.52 30.75
CA VAL A 153 -5.44 -9.89 31.82
C VAL A 153 -3.96 -9.79 31.46
N LEU A 154 -3.33 -8.70 31.89
CA LEU A 154 -1.87 -8.56 31.87
C LEU A 154 -1.26 -9.28 33.07
N GLY A 155 -0.21 -10.07 32.83
CA GLY A 155 0.59 -10.75 33.85
C GLY A 155 2.08 -10.68 33.56
N ASP A 156 2.89 -11.33 34.41
CA ASP A 156 4.35 -11.30 34.36
C ASP A 156 4.93 -9.88 34.52
N PHE A 157 4.99 -9.43 35.78
CA PHE A 157 5.52 -8.12 36.17
C PHE A 157 7.02 -8.16 36.50
N SER A 158 7.72 -9.20 36.05
CA SER A 158 9.15 -9.42 36.36
C SER A 158 10.06 -8.30 35.83
N SER A 159 9.59 -7.54 34.85
CA SER A 159 10.28 -6.39 34.26
C SER A 159 9.60 -5.05 34.54
N GLY A 160 8.54 -5.04 35.35
CA GLY A 160 7.82 -3.82 35.72
C GLY A 160 8.69 -2.85 36.51
N ILE A 161 8.40 -1.56 36.39
CA ILE A 161 9.05 -0.50 37.17
C ILE A 161 8.03 0.45 37.80
N ASP A 162 8.39 0.92 38.98
CA ASP A 162 7.82 2.10 39.64
C ASP A 162 8.96 2.79 40.43
N ALA A 163 8.64 3.86 41.14
CA ALA A 163 9.65 4.58 41.94
C ALA A 163 10.30 3.71 43.04
N PHE A 164 9.61 2.68 43.55
CA PHE A 164 10.11 1.81 44.59
C PHE A 164 11.00 0.70 44.03
N THR A 165 10.53 -0.04 43.02
CA THR A 165 11.27 -1.16 42.43
C THR A 165 12.55 -0.68 41.76
N LEU A 166 12.53 0.48 41.08
CA LEU A 166 13.73 1.08 40.49
C LEU A 166 14.83 1.35 41.52
N LYS A 167 14.45 1.71 42.75
CA LYS A 167 15.38 1.98 43.84
C LYS A 167 15.85 0.73 44.60
N ASN A 168 14.97 -0.28 44.72
CA ASN A 168 15.18 -1.39 45.66
C ASN A 168 15.48 -2.74 44.99
N TYR A 169 15.02 -2.96 43.75
CA TYR A 169 15.13 -4.24 43.03
C TYR A 169 15.89 -4.14 41.70
N TYR A 170 16.43 -2.95 41.40
CA TYR A 170 17.33 -2.73 40.28
C TYR A 170 18.65 -2.15 40.81
N SER A 171 19.69 -2.99 40.87
CA SER A 171 21.00 -2.62 41.44
C SER A 171 21.79 -1.62 40.59
N SER A 172 21.56 -1.59 39.29
CA SER A 172 22.23 -0.69 38.31
C SER A 172 21.23 0.08 37.44
N GLY A 173 19.98 0.23 37.89
CA GLY A 173 18.87 0.62 37.03
C GLY A 173 18.38 -0.55 36.16
N ALA A 174 17.27 -0.36 35.47
CA ALA A 174 16.69 -1.42 34.67
C ALA A 174 17.43 -1.61 33.34
N THR A 175 17.84 -2.84 33.05
CA THR A 175 18.76 -3.12 31.93
C THR A 175 18.04 -3.68 30.71
N LYS A 176 18.65 -3.51 29.52
CA LYS A 176 18.12 -4.10 28.25
C LYS A 176 18.04 -5.63 28.29
N ASN A 177 18.84 -6.30 29.12
CA ASN A 177 18.88 -7.76 29.24
C ASN A 177 17.62 -8.35 29.92
N GLU A 178 16.79 -7.51 30.53
CA GLU A 178 15.55 -7.89 31.22
C GLU A 178 14.31 -7.61 30.35
N LEU A 179 14.47 -7.19 29.10
CA LEU A 179 13.38 -6.78 28.21
C LEU A 179 13.28 -7.69 26.99
N THR A 180 12.06 -7.86 26.46
CA THR A 180 11.88 -8.44 25.13
C THR A 180 12.08 -7.36 24.08
N LEU A 181 13.26 -7.32 23.45
CA LEU A 181 13.66 -6.25 22.53
C LEU A 181 12.68 -6.02 21.37
N GLN A 182 12.01 -7.07 20.90
CA GLN A 182 11.01 -7.01 19.82
C GLN A 182 9.82 -6.10 20.11
N TYR A 183 9.46 -5.91 21.39
CA TYR A 183 8.35 -5.04 21.83
C TYR A 183 8.84 -3.77 22.51
N SER A 184 10.15 -3.51 22.50
CA SER A 184 10.73 -2.31 23.10
C SER A 184 10.61 -1.10 22.16
N PRO A 185 10.35 0.11 22.68
CA PRO A 185 10.18 1.29 21.86
C PRO A 185 11.51 1.87 21.34
N PRO A 186 11.49 2.72 20.29
CA PRO A 186 12.69 3.26 19.66
C PRO A 186 13.61 3.99 20.65
N GLU A 187 13.07 4.78 21.57
CA GLU A 187 13.85 5.50 22.58
C GLU A 187 14.63 4.57 23.52
N VAL A 188 14.21 3.32 23.69
CA VAL A 188 14.94 2.29 24.46
C VAL A 188 15.98 1.61 23.57
N LEU A 189 15.61 1.28 22.34
CA LEU A 189 16.47 0.58 21.38
C LEU A 189 17.69 1.44 20.98
N PHE A 190 17.46 2.74 20.71
CA PHE A 190 18.47 3.64 20.17
C PHE A 190 19.19 4.53 21.21
N SER A 191 18.75 4.57 22.47
CA SER A 191 19.41 5.42 23.50
C SER A 191 20.85 4.95 23.81
N PRO A 192 21.84 5.87 23.80
CA PRO A 192 23.26 5.56 24.00
C PRO A 192 23.65 5.28 25.47
N GLN A 193 22.82 5.63 26.45
CA GLN A 193 23.16 5.51 27.89
C GLN A 193 22.25 4.57 28.67
N GLY A 194 21.22 3.98 28.05
CA GLY A 194 20.27 3.12 28.75
C GLY A 194 19.54 3.83 29.90
N ASP A 195 19.51 5.17 29.86
CA ASP A 195 18.93 5.98 30.91
C ASP A 195 17.41 5.83 30.86
N SER A 196 16.92 4.86 31.64
CA SER A 196 15.51 4.47 31.70
C SER A 196 14.67 5.37 32.60
N SER A 197 15.28 6.44 33.11
CA SER A 197 14.75 7.29 34.16
C SER A 197 13.74 8.34 33.68
N ASN A 198 13.57 8.51 32.36
CA ASN A 198 12.75 9.57 31.75
C ASN A 198 11.85 9.08 30.59
N PHE A 199 11.49 7.80 30.56
CA PHE A 199 10.47 7.37 29.59
C PHE A 199 9.12 7.92 30.02
N GLU A 200 8.56 8.81 29.20
CA GLU A 200 7.17 9.23 29.26
C GLU A 200 6.28 7.97 29.29
N ASN A 201 5.07 8.04 29.86
CA ASN A 201 4.22 6.88 30.16
C ASN A 201 3.67 6.13 28.91
N THR A 202 4.39 6.13 27.78
CA THR A 202 4.01 5.60 26.48
C THR A 202 4.84 4.38 26.06
N TYR A 203 5.70 3.83 26.93
CA TYR A 203 6.41 2.56 26.67
C TYR A 203 5.40 1.44 26.39
N ASP A 204 4.47 1.23 27.32
CA ASP A 204 3.48 0.16 27.22
C ASP A 204 2.56 0.38 26.01
N SER A 205 2.28 1.63 25.62
CA SER A 205 1.57 1.95 24.37
C SER A 205 2.25 1.38 23.13
N TRP A 206 3.58 1.53 23.03
CA TRP A 206 4.35 0.97 21.93
C TRP A 206 4.24 -0.55 21.90
N SER A 207 4.50 -1.20 23.05
CA SER A 207 4.43 -2.67 23.15
C SER A 207 3.05 -3.21 22.76
N ILE A 208 1.98 -2.51 23.13
CA ILE A 208 0.60 -2.82 22.73
C ILE A 208 0.40 -2.65 21.22
N GLY A 209 0.96 -1.60 20.62
CA GLY A 209 0.94 -1.40 19.17
C GLY A 209 1.63 -2.53 18.41
N VAL A 210 2.80 -2.99 18.88
CA VAL A 210 3.53 -4.12 18.27
C VAL A 210 2.74 -5.41 18.42
N LEU A 211 2.17 -5.67 19.60
CA LEU A 211 1.29 -6.81 19.86
C LEU A 211 0.08 -6.80 18.92
N ALA A 212 -0.55 -5.64 18.73
CA ALA A 212 -1.68 -5.51 17.83
C ALA A 212 -1.30 -5.79 16.37
N LEU A 213 -0.12 -5.36 15.92
CA LEU A 213 0.41 -5.71 14.60
C LEU A 213 0.67 -7.20 14.44
N GLU A 214 1.29 -7.84 15.43
CA GLU A 214 1.57 -9.28 15.46
C GLU A 214 0.29 -10.09 15.30
N VAL A 215 -0.74 -9.78 16.10
CA VAL A 215 -2.04 -10.43 16.02
C VAL A 215 -2.73 -10.12 14.69
N MET A 216 -2.59 -8.92 14.13
CA MET A 216 -3.22 -8.57 12.86
C MET A 216 -2.58 -9.29 11.66
N LEU A 217 -1.25 -9.36 11.62
CA LEU A 217 -0.48 -9.96 10.53
C LEU A 217 -0.37 -11.49 10.66
N GLY A 218 -0.62 -12.04 11.85
CA GLY A 218 -0.50 -13.49 12.07
C GLY A 218 0.95 -13.95 12.04
N THR A 219 1.89 -13.11 12.45
CA THR A 219 3.30 -13.47 12.55
C THR A 219 3.94 -12.79 13.76
N PRO A 220 4.73 -13.53 14.59
CA PRO A 220 5.49 -12.93 15.69
C PRO A 220 6.66 -12.08 15.19
N ASP A 221 7.08 -12.25 13.93
CA ASP A 221 8.22 -11.57 13.33
C ASP A 221 7.81 -10.28 12.60
N VAL A 222 7.05 -9.40 13.29
CA VAL A 222 6.48 -8.18 12.69
C VAL A 222 7.54 -7.32 12.02
N PHE A 223 8.64 -7.06 12.73
CA PHE A 223 9.74 -6.20 12.28
C PHE A 223 10.92 -7.00 11.69
N SER A 224 10.67 -8.17 11.09
CA SER A 224 11.73 -8.87 10.36
C SER A 224 12.10 -8.12 9.08
N VAL A 225 13.38 -7.80 8.93
CA VAL A 225 13.94 -7.34 7.65
C VAL A 225 14.10 -8.55 6.73
N ASP A 226 13.75 -8.38 5.45
CA ASP A 226 13.95 -9.46 4.49
C ASP A 226 15.43 -9.88 4.41
N GLN A 227 15.66 -11.16 4.12
CA GLN A 227 17.01 -11.73 4.18
C GLN A 227 17.98 -11.05 3.22
N ARG A 228 17.50 -10.52 2.08
CA ARG A 228 18.33 -9.85 1.09
C ARG A 228 18.75 -8.47 1.58
N THR A 229 17.83 -7.67 2.09
CA THR A 229 18.14 -6.36 2.69
C THR A 229 19.04 -6.52 3.91
N SER A 230 18.78 -7.52 4.75
CA SER A 230 19.61 -7.84 5.91
C SER A 230 21.05 -8.15 5.51
N VAL A 231 21.27 -9.00 4.49
CA VAL A 231 22.61 -9.34 3.99
C VAL A 231 23.30 -8.13 3.34
N LEU A 232 22.59 -7.36 2.52
CA LEU A 232 23.18 -6.20 1.83
C LEU A 232 23.61 -5.11 2.82
N LEU A 233 22.69 -4.70 3.71
CA LEU A 233 22.93 -3.64 4.68
C LEU A 233 24.02 -4.05 5.68
N SER A 234 23.95 -5.27 6.22
CA SER A 234 24.99 -5.77 7.14
C SER A 234 26.35 -5.89 6.47
N THR A 235 26.44 -6.39 5.22
CA THR A 235 27.71 -6.51 4.50
C THR A 235 28.33 -5.14 4.24
N GLN A 236 27.52 -4.16 3.86
CA GLN A 236 27.97 -2.79 3.63
C GLN A 236 28.50 -2.15 4.92
N LEU A 237 27.70 -2.14 5.98
CA LEU A 237 28.08 -1.53 7.26
C LEU A 237 29.32 -2.19 7.88
N ARG A 238 29.47 -3.53 7.76
CA ARG A 238 30.70 -4.23 8.18
C ARG A 238 31.94 -3.76 7.43
N ARG A 239 31.83 -3.51 6.11
CA ARG A 239 32.95 -3.00 5.30
C ARG A 239 33.36 -1.58 5.70
N GLU A 240 32.40 -0.80 6.19
CA GLU A 240 32.61 0.57 6.67
C GLU A 240 33.10 0.61 8.13
N GLY A 241 33.23 -0.55 8.79
CA GLY A 241 33.79 -0.67 10.14
C GLY A 241 32.74 -0.63 11.27
N ALA A 242 31.45 -0.73 10.95
CA ALA A 242 30.39 -0.80 11.95
C ALA A 242 30.48 -2.09 12.78
N SER A 243 30.24 -1.96 14.08
CA SER A 243 30.08 -3.03 15.06
C SER A 243 28.78 -3.81 14.85
N ASP A 244 28.70 -4.99 15.47
CA ASP A 244 27.49 -5.82 15.41
C ASP A 244 26.25 -5.12 16.01
N ASP A 245 26.42 -4.32 17.08
CA ASP A 245 25.35 -3.53 17.71
C ASP A 245 24.84 -2.41 16.78
N GLU A 246 25.75 -1.76 16.03
CA GLU A 246 25.39 -0.77 15.00
C GLU A 246 24.57 -1.39 13.87
N ILE A 247 24.96 -2.58 13.42
CA ILE A 247 24.28 -3.30 12.36
C ILE A 247 22.88 -3.73 12.83
N GLU A 248 22.77 -4.26 14.05
CA GLU A 248 21.48 -4.66 14.62
C GLU A 248 20.52 -3.47 14.73
N ARG A 249 20.99 -2.33 15.23
CA ARG A 249 20.20 -1.09 15.29
C ARG A 249 19.79 -0.59 13.90
N ALA A 250 20.70 -0.65 12.93
CA ALA A 250 20.40 -0.26 11.55
C ALA A 250 19.34 -1.16 10.91
N LEU A 251 19.36 -2.47 11.20
CA LEU A 251 18.35 -3.41 10.73
C LEU A 251 16.99 -3.14 11.40
N ILE A 252 16.96 -2.87 12.70
CA ILE A 252 15.74 -2.47 13.39
C ILE A 252 15.18 -1.18 12.78
N LEU A 253 16.02 -0.17 12.54
CA LEU A 253 15.58 1.08 11.92
C LEU A 253 15.04 0.86 10.51
N ALA A 254 15.70 0.00 9.71
CA ALA A 254 15.22 -0.38 8.40
C ALA A 254 13.84 -1.07 8.49
N SER A 255 13.65 -1.95 9.47
CA SER A 255 12.35 -2.59 9.70
C SER A 255 11.26 -1.59 10.10
N PHE A 256 11.58 -0.56 10.87
CA PHE A 256 10.63 0.50 11.21
C PHE A 256 10.29 1.36 9.99
N ALA A 257 11.30 1.70 9.17
CA ALA A 257 11.11 2.41 7.90
C ALA A 257 10.23 1.64 6.91
N ASP A 258 10.35 0.32 6.91
CA ASP A 258 9.53 -0.61 6.12
C ASP A 258 8.02 -0.56 6.44
N PHE A 259 7.68 -0.20 7.68
CA PHE A 259 6.31 0.11 8.11
C PHE A 259 6.01 1.61 8.12
N CYS A 260 6.96 2.45 7.74
CA CYS A 260 6.84 3.91 7.83
C CYS A 260 6.68 4.42 9.27
N ILE A 261 7.20 3.68 10.26
CA ILE A 261 7.13 3.97 11.70
C ILE A 261 8.44 4.64 12.17
N TYR A 262 8.75 5.83 11.67
CA TYR A 262 9.94 6.58 12.11
C TYR A 262 9.77 8.09 12.00
N ASP A 263 10.59 8.84 12.74
CA ASP A 263 10.67 10.30 12.66
C ASP A 263 12.00 10.72 12.04
N HIS A 264 11.99 11.16 10.78
CA HIS A 264 13.20 11.53 10.03
C HIS A 264 14.05 12.58 10.77
N GLU A 265 13.43 13.58 11.39
CA GLU A 265 14.18 14.62 12.11
C GLU A 265 14.79 14.11 13.41
N ALA A 266 14.10 13.21 14.12
CA ALA A 266 14.66 12.56 15.32
C ALA A 266 15.82 11.62 14.93
N VAL A 267 15.64 10.81 13.89
CA VAL A 267 16.66 9.87 13.39
C VAL A 267 17.93 10.61 12.95
N VAL A 268 17.79 11.74 12.24
CA VAL A 268 18.94 12.58 11.83
C VAL A 268 19.65 13.22 13.03
N ARG A 269 18.90 13.65 14.05
CA ARG A 269 19.47 14.32 15.25
C ARG A 269 20.14 13.34 16.22
N GLU A 270 19.53 12.18 16.47
CA GLU A 270 19.93 11.26 17.54
C GLU A 270 20.95 10.21 17.09
N ASN A 271 21.03 9.89 15.80
CA ASN A 271 21.99 8.94 15.25
C ASN A 271 23.27 9.60 14.70
N MET A 272 23.66 10.75 15.28
CA MET A 272 24.85 11.52 14.91
C MET A 272 26.19 10.78 15.15
N TRP A 273 26.17 9.64 15.84
CA TRP A 273 27.34 8.77 16.03
C TRP A 273 27.63 7.86 14.80
N LEU A 274 26.72 7.80 13.83
CA LEU A 274 26.92 7.24 12.49
C LEU A 274 27.32 8.32 11.44
N ALA A 275 27.29 9.60 11.81
CA ALA A 275 27.53 10.74 10.93
C ALA A 275 29.03 11.07 10.69
N ASN A 276 29.92 10.12 10.92
CA ASN A 276 31.36 10.31 10.67
C ASN A 276 31.76 10.07 9.20
N GLN A 277 30.81 9.82 8.30
CA GLN A 277 31.04 9.76 6.85
C GLN A 277 29.93 10.53 6.12
N GLU A 278 30.29 11.16 5.01
CA GLU A 278 29.53 12.17 4.25
C GLU A 278 28.17 11.71 3.67
N GLU A 279 27.66 10.53 4.05
CA GLU A 279 26.35 9.99 3.68
C GLU A 279 25.58 9.56 4.93
N THR A 280 24.36 10.07 5.09
CA THR A 280 23.53 9.76 6.27
C THR A 280 22.85 8.40 6.10
N LEU A 281 22.71 7.63 7.19
CA LEU A 281 22.11 6.28 7.17
C LEU A 281 20.72 6.24 6.52
N ASN A 282 19.99 7.36 6.51
CA ASN A 282 18.71 7.52 5.81
C ASN A 282 18.82 7.27 4.29
N GLU A 283 19.94 7.69 3.68
CA GLU A 283 20.22 7.48 2.25
C GLU A 283 20.57 6.00 1.98
N LYS A 284 21.20 5.32 2.95
CA LYS A 284 21.63 3.91 2.82
C LYS A 284 20.53 2.91 3.18
N ALA A 285 19.66 3.23 4.12
CA ALA A 285 18.52 2.41 4.53
C ALA A 285 17.23 2.73 3.74
N MET A 286 17.33 3.54 2.67
CA MET A 286 16.21 3.90 1.78
C MET A 286 15.00 4.47 2.51
N VAL A 287 15.26 5.21 3.59
CA VAL A 287 14.24 5.73 4.48
C VAL A 287 13.60 6.94 3.81
N ALA A 288 12.28 6.92 3.58
CA ALA A 288 11.58 8.03 2.94
C ALA A 288 11.78 9.36 3.71
N SER A 289 11.60 10.51 3.05
CA SER A 289 11.76 11.79 3.76
C SER A 289 10.58 12.09 4.70
N ARG A 290 9.43 11.44 4.52
CA ARG A 290 8.20 11.60 5.30
C ARG A 290 7.36 10.31 5.26
N CYS A 291 6.61 10.07 6.33
CA CYS A 291 5.71 8.94 6.47
C CYS A 291 4.37 9.38 7.05
N ASP A 292 3.28 8.82 6.54
CA ASP A 292 1.93 9.03 7.06
C ASP A 292 1.17 7.71 7.29
N LEU A 293 -0.05 7.82 7.83
CA LEU A 293 -0.93 6.68 8.10
C LEU A 293 -1.24 5.85 6.83
N GLY A 294 -1.27 6.50 5.67
CA GLY A 294 -1.46 5.83 4.38
C GLY A 294 -0.27 4.97 4.01
N ASP A 295 0.96 5.44 4.25
CA ASP A 295 2.18 4.65 4.06
C ASP A 295 2.21 3.42 4.98
N PHE A 296 1.89 3.61 6.25
CA PHE A 296 1.77 2.52 7.22
C PHE A 296 0.72 1.48 6.81
N ARG A 297 -0.45 1.93 6.34
CA ARG A 297 -1.50 1.06 5.81
C ARG A 297 -0.99 0.25 4.61
N ARG A 298 -0.27 0.88 3.67
CA ARG A 298 0.30 0.20 2.50
C ARG A 298 1.33 -0.85 2.90
N ALA A 299 2.22 -0.52 3.84
CA ALA A 299 3.22 -1.43 4.36
C ALA A 299 2.58 -2.67 5.03
N LEU A 300 1.44 -2.49 5.69
CA LEU A 300 0.67 -3.58 6.29
C LEU A 300 -0.06 -4.43 5.26
N LEU A 301 -0.66 -3.81 4.23
CA LEU A 301 -1.32 -4.54 3.14
C LEU A 301 -0.34 -5.44 2.39
N ALA A 302 0.88 -4.97 2.15
CA ALA A 302 1.93 -5.76 1.50
C ALA A 302 2.35 -7.01 2.30
N ARG A 303 2.12 -6.99 3.62
CA ARG A 303 2.44 -8.08 4.55
C ARG A 303 1.20 -8.89 4.96
N ASP A 304 0.04 -8.58 4.39
CA ASP A 304 -1.18 -9.33 4.65
C ASP A 304 -1.12 -10.72 4.01
N GLN A 305 -0.92 -11.75 4.84
CA GLN A 305 -0.87 -13.15 4.42
C GLN A 305 -2.11 -13.61 3.64
N LEU A 306 -3.26 -12.94 3.82
CA LEU A 306 -4.51 -13.33 3.17
C LEU A 306 -4.81 -12.54 1.88
N GLN A 307 -4.08 -11.45 1.60
CA GLN A 307 -4.27 -10.56 0.45
C GLN A 307 -5.73 -10.09 0.23
N LYS A 308 -6.52 -10.04 1.31
CA LYS A 308 -7.97 -9.69 1.27
C LYS A 308 -8.23 -8.23 1.64
N GLY A 309 -7.19 -7.52 2.05
CA GLY A 309 -7.30 -6.14 2.51
C GLY A 309 -7.92 -6.01 3.91
N PHE A 310 -8.11 -4.76 4.32
CA PHE A 310 -8.60 -4.37 5.64
C PHE A 310 -9.99 -3.74 5.50
N SER A 311 -10.96 -4.14 6.34
CA SER A 311 -12.34 -3.63 6.33
C SER A 311 -12.42 -2.19 6.88
N THR A 312 -13.56 -1.51 6.76
CA THR A 312 -13.77 -0.17 7.35
C THR A 312 -13.52 -0.12 8.87
N SER A 313 -13.82 -1.19 9.60
CA SER A 313 -13.49 -1.26 11.04
C SER A 313 -12.02 -1.56 11.30
N SER A 314 -11.34 -2.15 10.31
CA SER A 314 -9.90 -2.27 10.30
C SER A 314 -9.23 -0.91 10.06
N GLU A 315 -9.86 0.06 9.39
CA GLU A 315 -9.28 1.42 9.24
C GLU A 315 -9.16 2.15 10.59
N GLN A 316 -10.16 2.03 11.46
CA GLN A 316 -10.10 2.58 12.81
C GLN A 316 -9.04 1.87 13.66
N LEU A 317 -8.92 0.55 13.52
CA LEU A 317 -7.86 -0.23 14.17
C LEU A 317 -6.47 0.21 13.68
N LEU A 318 -6.28 0.39 12.37
CA LEU A 318 -5.02 0.83 11.77
C LEU A 318 -4.62 2.21 12.28
N SER A 319 -5.58 3.15 12.36
CA SER A 319 -5.37 4.47 12.96
C SER A 319 -4.93 4.37 14.43
N LEU A 320 -5.58 3.52 15.22
CA LEU A 320 -5.22 3.30 16.62
C LEU A 320 -3.79 2.74 16.75
N ILE A 321 -3.46 1.69 15.98
CA ILE A 321 -2.12 1.08 16.01
C ILE A 321 -1.06 2.10 15.58
N TRP A 322 -1.31 2.88 14.55
CA TRP A 322 -0.40 3.93 14.09
C TRP A 322 -0.12 4.98 15.18
N GLN A 323 -1.16 5.40 15.93
CA GLN A 323 -1.00 6.37 17.02
C GLN A 323 -0.27 5.76 18.24
N LEU A 324 -0.44 4.46 18.50
CA LEU A 324 0.31 3.71 19.51
C LEU A 324 1.78 3.47 19.11
N LEU A 325 2.08 3.47 17.81
CA LEU A 325 3.43 3.23 17.28
C LEU A 325 4.15 4.51 16.83
N GLN A 326 3.73 5.70 17.27
CA GLN A 326 4.48 6.91 16.94
C GLN A 326 5.93 6.80 17.46
N TYR A 327 6.89 7.03 16.55
CA TYR A 327 8.33 6.93 16.84
C TYR A 327 8.74 7.91 17.95
N ASN A 328 8.24 9.15 17.88
CA ASN A 328 8.43 10.13 18.92
C ASN A 328 7.45 9.84 20.09
N PRO A 329 7.93 9.55 21.31
CA PRO A 329 7.07 9.22 22.45
C PRO A 329 6.07 10.32 22.81
N GLN A 330 6.39 11.59 22.54
CA GLN A 330 5.49 12.74 22.81
C GLN A 330 4.27 12.81 21.89
N LYS A 331 4.34 12.15 20.73
CA LYS A 331 3.22 12.03 19.79
C LYS A 331 2.44 10.74 19.99
N ARG A 332 2.94 9.84 20.85
CA ARG A 332 2.39 8.50 21.05
C ARG A 332 1.22 8.56 22.01
N LEU A 333 0.13 7.91 21.63
CA LEU A 333 -1.10 7.88 22.41
C LEU A 333 -0.89 7.17 23.76
N LEU A 334 -1.41 7.73 24.85
CA LEU A 334 -1.41 7.06 26.15
C LEU A 334 -2.48 5.96 26.18
N PRO A 335 -2.35 4.91 27.01
CA PRO A 335 -3.34 3.83 27.06
C PRO A 335 -4.75 4.33 27.41
N ALA A 336 -4.88 5.29 28.32
CA ALA A 336 -6.18 5.88 28.68
C ALA A 336 -6.81 6.68 27.52
N GLU A 337 -6.00 7.38 26.73
CA GLU A 337 -6.45 8.12 25.53
C GLU A 337 -6.83 7.15 24.40
N ALA A 338 -6.08 6.06 24.26
CA ALA A 338 -6.34 5.00 23.31
C ALA A 338 -7.70 4.33 23.50
N LEU A 339 -8.16 4.18 24.75
CA LEU A 339 -9.50 3.66 25.07
C LEU A 339 -10.63 4.57 24.54
N GLN A 340 -10.37 5.86 24.36
CA GLN A 340 -11.33 6.82 23.81
C GLN A 340 -11.33 6.84 22.28
N HIS A 341 -10.46 6.06 21.62
CA HIS A 341 -10.35 6.03 20.16
C HIS A 341 -11.64 5.49 19.52
N PRO A 342 -12.09 6.02 18.35
CA PRO A 342 -13.32 5.59 17.68
C PRO A 342 -13.45 4.09 17.40
N TYR A 343 -12.32 3.37 17.36
CA TYR A 343 -12.27 1.91 17.23
C TYR A 343 -13.06 1.17 18.33
N PHE A 344 -13.14 1.73 19.53
CA PHE A 344 -13.83 1.14 20.68
C PHE A 344 -15.30 1.58 20.80
N THR A 345 -15.81 2.41 19.88
CA THR A 345 -17.22 2.83 19.87
C THR A 345 -18.16 1.61 19.82
N GLY A 346 -19.12 1.55 20.73
CA GLY A 346 -20.11 0.46 20.81
C GLY A 346 -19.74 -0.73 21.71
N ILE A 347 -18.62 -0.67 22.44
CA ILE A 347 -18.42 -1.51 23.63
C ILE A 347 -19.21 -0.85 24.77
N GLU A 348 -20.17 -1.57 25.38
CA GLU A 348 -20.91 -1.07 26.54
C GLU A 348 -19.91 -0.81 27.69
N GLY A 349 -19.58 0.47 27.93
CA GLY A 349 -18.67 0.85 29.02
C GLY A 349 -17.99 2.23 28.97
N GLY A 350 -18.15 3.05 27.92
CA GLY A 350 -17.52 4.38 27.86
C GLY A 350 -18.49 5.49 27.43
N ASP A 351 -18.63 6.52 28.27
CA ASP A 351 -19.54 7.65 28.14
C ASP A 351 -19.28 8.54 26.89
N ASP A 352 -20.36 8.97 26.23
CA ASP A 352 -20.43 10.10 25.28
C ASP A 352 -20.58 11.42 26.09
N PRO A 353 -19.92 12.58 25.81
CA PRO A 353 -20.27 13.40 24.64
C PRO A 353 -19.20 14.37 24.04
N SER A 354 -19.36 14.63 22.74
CA SER A 354 -19.18 15.93 22.03
C SER A 354 -17.84 16.72 22.13
N HIS A 355 -17.10 16.86 21.02
CA HIS A 355 -16.92 18.11 20.26
C HIS A 355 -15.82 18.01 19.18
N SER A 356 -16.15 18.60 18.03
CA SER A 356 -15.33 19.09 16.91
C SER A 356 -13.84 19.34 17.16
N HIS A 357 -12.97 18.82 16.30
CA HIS A 357 -11.79 19.55 15.80
C HIS A 357 -11.42 19.15 14.36
N SER A 358 -11.08 20.19 13.60
CA SER A 358 -10.66 20.26 12.21
C SER A 358 -9.31 19.59 11.93
N HIS A 359 -9.23 18.75 10.89
CA HIS A 359 -7.98 18.19 10.38
C HIS A 359 -7.26 19.15 9.40
N PRO A 360 -5.93 19.31 9.47
CA PRO A 360 -5.14 20.09 8.53
C PRO A 360 -4.71 19.25 7.30
N HIS A 361 -4.91 19.85 6.13
CA HIS A 361 -4.43 19.60 4.76
C HIS A 361 -3.59 18.34 4.41
N PHE A 362 -4.19 17.56 3.50
CA PHE A 362 -3.68 16.41 2.74
C PHE A 362 -2.51 16.75 1.78
N ARG A 363 -1.60 15.79 1.55
CA ARG A 363 -0.83 15.67 0.29
C ARG A 363 -1.05 14.26 -0.28
N GLU A 364 -1.22 14.18 -1.60
CA GLU A 364 -2.07 13.21 -2.30
C GLU A 364 -1.44 11.83 -2.61
N PRO A 365 -2.24 10.74 -2.64
CA PRO A 365 -1.83 9.34 -2.91
C PRO A 365 -1.09 9.06 -4.23
N THR A 366 -1.25 9.93 -5.23
CA THR A 366 -0.79 9.74 -6.62
C THR A 366 0.73 9.69 -6.76
N SER A 367 1.50 10.43 -5.94
CA SER A 367 2.96 10.47 -6.09
C SER A 367 3.66 9.14 -5.79
N PHE A 368 3.11 8.35 -4.87
CA PHE A 368 3.69 7.06 -4.46
C PHE A 368 3.37 5.93 -5.45
N ALA A 369 2.16 5.93 -6.03
CA ALA A 369 1.79 5.00 -7.09
C ALA A 369 2.73 5.15 -8.31
N LEU A 370 3.04 6.38 -8.68
CA LEU A 370 3.95 6.69 -9.80
C LEU A 370 5.41 6.30 -9.54
N GLU A 371 5.86 6.34 -8.29
CA GLU A 371 7.21 5.88 -7.90
C GLU A 371 7.30 4.35 -7.93
N LYS A 372 6.22 3.63 -7.58
CA LYS A 372 6.12 2.18 -7.72
C LYS A 372 5.98 1.71 -9.17
N GLN A 373 5.19 2.39 -10.00
CA GLN A 373 5.11 2.15 -11.47
C GLN A 373 6.50 2.20 -12.12
N SER A 374 7.39 3.09 -11.64
CA SER A 374 8.77 3.21 -12.16
C SER A 374 9.79 2.21 -11.61
N THR A 375 9.49 1.51 -10.50
CA THR A 375 10.44 0.64 -9.78
C THR A 375 10.05 -0.84 -9.81
N GLU A 376 8.83 -1.17 -10.25
CA GLU A 376 8.42 -2.53 -10.60
C GLU A 376 9.23 -3.05 -11.79
N THR A 377 10.41 -3.60 -11.50
CA THR A 377 11.29 -4.28 -12.47
C THR A 377 10.96 -5.76 -12.61
N THR A 378 10.00 -6.26 -11.83
CA THR A 378 9.57 -7.67 -11.80
C THR A 378 8.13 -7.78 -12.26
N ILE A 379 7.90 -7.40 -13.52
CA ILE A 379 6.78 -7.95 -14.26
C ILE A 379 7.23 -9.39 -14.49
N ASN A 380 6.61 -10.38 -13.85
CA ASN A 380 6.70 -11.74 -14.36
C ASN A 380 6.40 -11.57 -15.84
N PRO A 381 7.36 -11.78 -16.77
CA PRO A 381 6.95 -11.89 -18.15
C PRO A 381 5.82 -12.90 -18.10
N PRO A 382 4.64 -12.64 -18.71
CA PRO A 382 3.71 -13.72 -18.91
C PRO A 382 4.57 -14.90 -19.37
N SER A 383 4.41 -16.07 -18.75
CA SER A 383 4.89 -17.29 -19.37
C SER A 383 4.62 -17.09 -20.84
N SER A 384 5.66 -17.12 -21.68
CA SER A 384 5.69 -16.62 -23.06
C SER A 384 4.73 -17.36 -24.01
N GLU A 385 3.71 -17.99 -23.45
CA GLU A 385 2.59 -18.67 -24.04
C GLU A 385 1.65 -17.63 -24.62
N GLU A 386 1.95 -17.25 -25.86
CA GLU A 386 0.90 -16.82 -26.77
C GLU A 386 -0.18 -17.93 -26.85
N PRO A 387 -1.45 -17.58 -27.11
CA PRO A 387 -2.49 -18.58 -27.26
C PRO A 387 -2.09 -19.60 -28.33
N THR A 388 -2.14 -20.88 -27.99
CA THR A 388 -1.79 -21.97 -28.92
C THR A 388 -2.95 -22.30 -29.85
N GLU A 389 -4.18 -22.06 -29.39
CA GLU A 389 -5.39 -22.23 -30.19
C GLU A 389 -6.39 -21.09 -29.95
N PHE A 390 -7.15 -20.78 -30.99
CA PHE A 390 -8.21 -19.78 -30.99
C PHE A 390 -9.54 -20.45 -31.26
N ARG A 391 -10.49 -20.35 -30.34
CA ARG A 391 -11.79 -21.02 -30.43
C ARG A 391 -12.90 -20.03 -30.74
N CYS A 392 -13.77 -20.39 -31.69
CA CYS A 392 -15.02 -19.67 -31.92
C CYS A 392 -15.99 -19.92 -30.75
N PRO A 393 -16.48 -18.86 -30.06
CA PRO A 393 -17.28 -19.02 -28.85
C PRO A 393 -18.63 -19.69 -29.10
N LEU A 394 -19.23 -19.50 -30.28
CA LEU A 394 -20.56 -20.05 -30.57
C LEU A 394 -20.53 -21.49 -31.11
N CYS A 395 -19.62 -21.81 -32.03
CA CYS A 395 -19.60 -23.12 -32.71
C CYS A 395 -18.47 -24.04 -32.28
N GLY A 396 -17.57 -23.59 -31.42
CA GLY A 396 -16.48 -24.38 -30.84
C GLY A 396 -15.34 -24.74 -31.81
N LYS A 397 -15.37 -24.29 -33.07
CA LYS A 397 -14.26 -24.50 -34.02
C LYS A 397 -12.98 -23.85 -33.52
N THR A 398 -11.89 -24.61 -33.55
CA THR A 398 -10.54 -24.13 -33.20
C THR A 398 -9.73 -23.77 -34.44
N TYR A 399 -8.80 -22.84 -34.26
CA TYR A 399 -7.90 -22.30 -35.27
C TYR A 399 -6.51 -22.15 -34.66
N ASP A 400 -5.48 -22.29 -35.49
CA ASP A 400 -4.06 -22.11 -35.14
C ASP A 400 -3.61 -20.63 -35.21
N ALA A 401 -4.41 -19.76 -35.81
CA ALA A 401 -4.11 -18.35 -35.95
C ALA A 401 -5.33 -17.46 -35.62
N TRP A 402 -5.09 -16.38 -34.87
CA TRP A 402 -6.10 -15.39 -34.51
C TRP A 402 -6.88 -14.88 -35.72
N ASN A 403 -6.17 -14.49 -36.79
CA ASN A 403 -6.78 -13.98 -38.03
C ASN A 403 -7.80 -14.96 -38.64
N SER A 404 -7.52 -16.26 -38.59
CA SER A 404 -8.41 -17.30 -39.13
C SER A 404 -9.68 -17.43 -38.29
N CYS A 405 -9.54 -17.42 -36.96
CA CYS A 405 -10.67 -17.43 -36.04
C CYS A 405 -11.50 -16.13 -36.15
N HIS A 406 -10.85 -14.97 -36.12
CA HIS A 406 -11.52 -13.67 -36.20
C HIS A 406 -12.31 -13.55 -37.51
N GLN A 407 -11.72 -13.92 -38.66
CA GLN A 407 -12.45 -13.96 -39.94
C GLN A 407 -13.65 -14.90 -39.89
N HIS A 408 -13.55 -16.06 -39.22
CA HIS A 408 -14.68 -16.96 -39.06
C HIS A 408 -15.79 -16.34 -38.20
N VAL A 409 -15.43 -15.84 -37.01
CA VAL A 409 -16.35 -15.24 -36.04
C VAL A 409 -17.12 -14.09 -36.69
N THR A 410 -16.40 -13.17 -37.34
CA THR A 410 -16.99 -12.00 -38.03
C THR A 410 -17.86 -12.41 -39.21
N LYS A 411 -17.37 -13.26 -40.14
CA LYS A 411 -18.16 -13.66 -41.33
C LYS A 411 -19.42 -14.45 -41.00
N ARG A 412 -19.39 -15.22 -39.91
CA ARG A 412 -20.52 -16.05 -39.46
C ARG A 412 -21.41 -15.37 -38.44
N LYS A 413 -21.03 -14.18 -37.95
CA LYS A 413 -21.70 -13.48 -36.83
C LYS A 413 -21.81 -14.38 -35.59
N HIS A 414 -20.73 -15.08 -35.28
CA HIS A 414 -20.65 -16.04 -34.18
C HIS A 414 -20.11 -15.40 -32.88
N GLY A 415 -20.14 -14.07 -32.77
CA GLY A 415 -19.57 -13.28 -31.68
C GLY A 415 -18.73 -12.13 -32.21
N ASN A 416 -18.10 -11.39 -31.30
CA ASN A 416 -17.22 -10.26 -31.63
C ASN A 416 -15.74 -10.54 -31.38
N ARG A 417 -15.41 -11.61 -30.63
CA ARG A 417 -14.03 -12.05 -30.34
C ARG A 417 -13.90 -13.57 -30.35
N CYS A 418 -12.65 -14.02 -30.40
CA CYS A 418 -12.30 -15.43 -30.20
C CYS A 418 -12.06 -15.71 -28.71
N GLN A 419 -12.27 -16.96 -28.30
CA GLN A 419 -11.76 -17.49 -27.04
C GLN A 419 -10.31 -17.89 -27.22
N TYR A 420 -9.48 -17.59 -26.22
CA TYR A 420 -8.03 -17.84 -26.24
C TYR A 420 -7.71 -19.07 -25.39
N ILE A 421 -7.00 -20.03 -25.98
CA ILE A 421 -6.59 -21.25 -25.28
C ILE A 421 -5.08 -21.20 -25.08
N PHE A 422 -4.69 -21.03 -23.83
CA PHE A 422 -3.33 -21.20 -23.34
C PHE A 422 -3.14 -22.69 -22.94
N GLY A 423 -1.92 -23.20 -22.72
CA GLY A 423 -1.61 -24.65 -22.67
C GLY A 423 -2.41 -25.53 -21.68
N GLU A 424 -2.05 -26.82 -21.52
CA GLU A 424 -2.83 -27.86 -20.80
C GLU A 424 -3.17 -27.59 -19.30
N SER A 425 -2.85 -26.43 -18.72
CA SER A 425 -3.04 -26.11 -17.30
C SER A 425 -3.72 -24.78 -16.97
N SER A 426 -4.24 -24.02 -17.95
CA SER A 426 -4.85 -22.71 -17.70
C SER A 426 -6.36 -22.68 -17.94
N ASP A 427 -7.10 -22.13 -16.98
CA ASP A 427 -8.49 -21.72 -17.18
C ASP A 427 -8.58 -20.72 -18.34
N ALA A 428 -9.48 -20.99 -19.29
CA ALA A 428 -9.66 -20.16 -20.50
C ALA A 428 -10.09 -18.71 -20.21
N ASP A 429 -10.45 -18.41 -18.95
CA ASP A 429 -11.00 -17.14 -18.50
C ASP A 429 -9.99 -16.30 -17.68
N ASN A 430 -8.78 -16.80 -17.39
CA ASN A 430 -7.74 -16.03 -16.70
C ASN A 430 -6.62 -15.63 -17.68
N PRO A 431 -6.35 -14.32 -17.91
CA PRO A 431 -5.24 -13.90 -18.75
C PRO A 431 -3.89 -14.40 -18.19
N PRO A 432 -2.92 -14.74 -19.05
CA PRO A 432 -1.60 -15.24 -18.61
C PRO A 432 -0.71 -14.15 -18.00
N PHE A 433 -1.24 -12.93 -17.83
CA PHE A 433 -0.56 -11.80 -17.23
C PHE A 433 -1.50 -11.08 -16.25
N THR A 434 -0.88 -10.41 -15.28
CA THR A 434 -1.55 -9.47 -14.37
C THR A 434 -1.17 -8.05 -14.77
N CYS A 435 -2.11 -7.10 -14.66
CA CYS A 435 -1.79 -5.67 -14.77
C CYS A 435 -0.74 -5.29 -13.71
N LEU A 436 -0.04 -4.16 -13.91
CA LEU A 436 0.88 -3.59 -12.91
C LEU A 436 0.24 -3.55 -11.52
N SER A 437 0.92 -4.09 -10.51
CA SER A 437 0.41 -4.08 -9.13
C SER A 437 0.33 -2.68 -8.55
N ALA A 438 1.16 -1.75 -9.04
CA ALA A 438 1.12 -0.33 -8.68
C ALA A 438 -0.25 0.32 -8.95
N HIS A 439 -1.11 -0.31 -9.75
CA HIS A 439 -2.49 0.10 -9.96
C HIS A 439 -3.25 0.18 -8.63
N SER A 440 -3.11 -0.82 -7.77
CA SER A 440 -3.75 -0.88 -6.45
C SER A 440 -3.42 0.29 -5.50
N LEU A 441 -2.45 1.13 -5.87
CA LEU A 441 -2.01 2.30 -5.11
C LEU A 441 -2.66 3.61 -5.56
N LEU A 442 -3.34 3.61 -6.71
CA LEU A 442 -4.11 4.76 -7.18
C LEU A 442 -5.43 4.91 -6.40
N PRO A 443 -6.02 6.13 -6.39
CA PRO A 443 -7.34 6.32 -5.81
C PRO A 443 -8.34 5.31 -6.39
N LEU A 444 -9.05 4.60 -5.51
CA LEU A 444 -10.05 3.63 -5.93
C LEU A 444 -11.26 4.39 -6.49
N ASP A 445 -11.54 4.17 -7.77
CA ASP A 445 -12.74 4.69 -8.44
C ASP A 445 -13.52 3.54 -9.05
N GLU A 446 -14.61 3.13 -8.40
CA GLU A 446 -15.48 2.02 -8.84
C GLU A 446 -16.11 2.28 -10.22
N SER A 447 -16.13 3.54 -10.67
CA SER A 447 -16.54 3.95 -12.02
C SER A 447 -15.42 3.89 -13.05
N SER A 448 -14.30 3.22 -12.77
CA SER A 448 -13.21 3.08 -13.72
C SER A 448 -12.44 1.77 -13.56
N GLY A 449 -11.66 1.43 -14.58
CA GLY A 449 -10.76 0.29 -14.59
C GLY A 449 -9.50 0.59 -15.39
N TYR A 450 -8.38 -0.03 -15.02
CA TYR A 450 -7.08 0.31 -15.57
C TYR A 450 -6.15 -0.90 -15.62
N CYS A 451 -5.43 -1.06 -16.73
CA CYS A 451 -4.49 -2.16 -16.91
C CYS A 451 -3.29 -1.75 -17.76
N ASP A 452 -2.12 -1.79 -17.14
CA ASP A 452 -0.84 -1.49 -17.78
C ASP A 452 0.03 -2.76 -17.74
N ILE A 453 0.70 -3.06 -18.85
CA ILE A 453 1.69 -4.14 -18.94
C ILE A 453 2.91 -3.70 -19.73
N GLN A 454 4.09 -4.27 -19.40
CA GLN A 454 5.33 -4.05 -20.16
C GLN A 454 5.21 -4.43 -21.64
N GLY A 455 4.31 -5.37 -21.93
CA GLY A 455 4.23 -6.00 -23.23
C GLY A 455 5.59 -6.59 -23.66
N ARG A 456 5.98 -6.34 -24.92
CA ARG A 456 7.18 -6.93 -25.54
C ARG A 456 8.43 -6.04 -25.41
N ARG A 457 8.33 -4.91 -24.71
CA ARG A 457 9.45 -3.99 -24.44
C ARG A 457 10.31 -4.52 -23.29
N SER A 458 11.54 -4.00 -23.17
CA SER A 458 12.47 -4.35 -22.08
C SER A 458 12.27 -3.52 -20.81
N VAL A 459 11.51 -2.44 -20.90
CA VAL A 459 11.23 -1.48 -19.82
C VAL A 459 9.78 -1.03 -19.94
N ILE A 460 9.23 -0.54 -18.83
CA ILE A 460 7.96 0.19 -18.84
C ILE A 460 8.24 1.70 -18.78
N GLU A 461 7.70 2.41 -19.76
CA GLU A 461 7.78 3.86 -19.91
C GLU A 461 6.39 4.52 -19.84
N ASP A 462 5.32 3.71 -19.86
CA ASP A 462 3.92 4.12 -19.66
C ASP A 462 3.60 4.38 -18.18
N PHE A 463 2.87 5.47 -17.92
CA PHE A 463 2.34 5.84 -16.62
C PHE A 463 0.89 6.28 -16.75
N HIS A 464 0.14 6.20 -15.67
CA HIS A 464 -1.21 6.72 -15.58
C HIS A 464 -1.43 7.41 -14.24
N SER A 465 -2.35 8.38 -14.22
CA SER A 465 -2.73 9.09 -13.02
C SER A 465 -4.24 9.21 -12.90
N ILE A 466 -4.74 9.01 -11.68
CA ILE A 466 -6.13 9.19 -11.32
C ILE A 466 -6.19 10.12 -10.14
N ASP A 467 -7.09 11.09 -10.19
CA ASP A 467 -7.34 12.00 -9.09
C ASP A 467 -8.84 12.31 -9.00
N ILE A 468 -9.36 12.35 -7.77
CA ILE A 468 -10.75 12.69 -7.48
C ILE A 468 -10.72 13.92 -6.59
N SER A 469 -11.19 15.05 -7.11
CA SER A 469 -11.20 16.30 -6.37
C SER A 469 -12.43 16.43 -5.48
N ASP A 470 -12.30 17.23 -4.41
CA ASP A 470 -13.37 17.49 -3.44
C ASP A 470 -14.65 18.07 -4.06
N ASP A 471 -14.54 18.72 -5.23
CA ASP A 471 -15.67 19.28 -5.97
C ASP A 471 -16.34 18.27 -6.93
N GLY A 472 -15.92 17.01 -6.90
CA GLY A 472 -16.50 15.91 -7.66
C GLY A 472 -15.96 15.78 -9.09
N ALA A 473 -14.96 16.58 -9.49
CA ALA A 473 -14.27 16.35 -10.75
C ALA A 473 -13.34 15.12 -10.63
N LYS A 474 -13.30 14.30 -11.68
CA LYS A 474 -12.40 13.13 -11.75
C LYS A 474 -11.44 13.29 -12.91
N PHE A 475 -10.16 13.11 -12.66
CA PHE A 475 -9.09 13.25 -13.64
C PHE A 475 -8.51 11.88 -13.94
N TYR A 476 -8.35 11.59 -15.23
CA TYR A 476 -7.74 10.37 -15.73
C TYR A 476 -6.69 10.76 -16.75
N GLY A 477 -5.44 10.34 -16.55
CA GLY A 477 -4.32 10.63 -17.43
C GLY A 477 -3.59 9.36 -17.84
N VAL A 478 -3.23 9.28 -19.11
CA VAL A 478 -2.34 8.26 -19.68
C VAL A 478 -1.13 8.97 -20.32
N PHE A 479 0.07 8.51 -19.99
CA PHE A 479 1.34 9.13 -20.35
C PHE A 479 2.29 8.06 -20.90
N ASP A 480 2.44 8.03 -22.22
CA ASP A 480 3.34 7.13 -22.92
C ASP A 480 4.73 7.79 -22.97
N GLY A 481 5.75 7.12 -22.44
CA GLY A 481 7.11 7.65 -22.32
C GLY A 481 8.03 7.12 -23.41
N HIS A 482 8.96 7.95 -23.87
CA HIS A 482 9.98 7.53 -24.82
C HIS A 482 11.36 8.12 -24.52
N ASN A 483 12.41 7.37 -24.89
CA ASN A 483 13.81 7.71 -24.60
C ASN A 483 14.08 7.88 -23.09
N GLY A 484 13.38 7.12 -22.24
CA GLY A 484 13.36 7.24 -20.79
C GLY A 484 11.96 7.52 -20.26
N ASN A 485 11.76 7.30 -18.97
CA ASN A 485 10.46 7.44 -18.30
C ASN A 485 10.30 8.73 -17.48
N LEU A 486 11.30 9.61 -17.46
CA LEU A 486 11.31 10.78 -16.59
C LEU A 486 10.20 11.77 -16.97
N ALA A 487 10.05 12.10 -18.24
CA ALA A 487 9.00 13.01 -18.73
C ALA A 487 7.59 12.48 -18.42
N ALA A 488 7.35 11.19 -18.67
CA ALA A 488 6.07 10.54 -18.39
C ALA A 488 5.74 10.54 -16.89
N LYS A 489 6.70 10.12 -16.06
CA LYS A 489 6.58 10.15 -14.59
C LYS A 489 6.34 11.56 -14.05
N PHE A 490 7.02 12.56 -14.61
CA PHE A 490 6.86 13.95 -14.23
C PHE A 490 5.47 14.48 -14.60
N ALA A 491 5.02 14.20 -15.82
CA ALA A 491 3.69 14.59 -16.30
C ALA A 491 2.59 13.94 -15.46
N ALA A 492 2.66 12.63 -15.23
CA ALA A 492 1.70 11.90 -14.44
C ALA A 492 1.60 12.41 -12.99
N LYS A 493 2.72 12.87 -12.41
CA LYS A 493 2.79 13.35 -11.02
C LYS A 493 2.25 14.76 -10.83
N PHE A 494 2.48 15.64 -11.79
CA PHE A 494 2.33 17.08 -11.56
C PHE A 494 1.28 17.74 -12.46
N LEU A 495 0.88 17.14 -13.58
CA LEU A 495 -0.04 17.79 -14.53
C LEU A 495 -1.40 18.11 -13.93
N ILE A 496 -2.01 17.16 -13.20
CA ILE A 496 -3.33 17.37 -12.59
C ILE A 496 -3.25 18.49 -11.53
N ALA A 497 -2.21 18.47 -10.70
CA ALA A 497 -2.00 19.51 -9.68
C ALA A 497 -1.83 20.90 -10.30
N GLU A 498 -1.08 21.00 -11.41
CA GLU A 498 -0.92 22.25 -12.15
C GLU A 498 -2.25 22.69 -12.79
N MET A 499 -3.02 21.77 -13.38
CA MET A 499 -4.34 22.06 -13.92
C MET A 499 -5.29 22.60 -12.85
N LYS A 500 -5.33 21.99 -11.66
CA LYS A 500 -6.09 22.48 -10.50
C LYS A 500 -5.61 23.88 -10.06
N HIS A 501 -4.30 24.10 -10.04
CA HIS A 501 -3.71 25.38 -9.63
C HIS A 501 -4.09 26.52 -10.59
N VAL A 502 -3.91 26.33 -11.90
CA VAL A 502 -4.30 27.32 -12.91
C VAL A 502 -5.81 27.55 -12.92
N ALA A 503 -6.61 26.48 -12.78
CA ALA A 503 -8.06 26.54 -12.67
C ALA A 503 -8.55 27.41 -11.50
N SER A 504 -7.90 27.29 -10.33
CA SER A 504 -8.26 28.05 -9.13
C SER A 504 -8.03 29.57 -9.28
N SER A 505 -7.21 29.98 -10.24
CA SER A 505 -6.91 31.38 -10.53
C SER A 505 -7.85 32.01 -11.55
N SER A 506 -8.70 31.21 -12.22
CA SER A 506 -9.64 31.66 -13.26
C SER A 506 -11.05 31.86 -12.71
N SER A 507 -11.72 32.93 -13.15
CA SER A 507 -13.04 33.36 -12.63
C SER A 507 -14.26 32.75 -13.35
N ASN A 508 -14.07 31.96 -14.41
CA ASN A 508 -15.12 31.28 -15.16
C ASN A 508 -14.61 29.94 -15.72
N TYR A 509 -15.48 28.91 -15.72
CA TYR A 509 -15.28 27.52 -16.17
C TYR A 509 -13.94 26.86 -15.78
N ARG A 510 -14.01 25.90 -14.86
CA ARG A 510 -12.86 25.38 -14.11
C ARG A 510 -11.74 24.73 -14.96
N TYR A 511 -11.97 24.33 -16.21
CA TYR A 511 -10.91 23.72 -17.06
C TYR A 511 -11.08 24.08 -18.54
N ASP A 512 -11.05 25.36 -18.90
CA ASP A 512 -11.12 25.78 -20.30
C ASP A 512 -9.81 25.52 -21.09
N ASN A 513 -9.85 25.76 -22.41
CA ASN A 513 -8.68 25.58 -23.28
C ASN A 513 -7.48 26.43 -22.82
N HIS A 514 -7.71 27.64 -22.30
CA HIS A 514 -6.63 28.49 -21.81
C HIS A 514 -5.95 27.89 -20.57
N THR A 515 -6.75 27.42 -19.62
CA THR A 515 -6.29 26.76 -18.39
C THR A 515 -5.44 25.53 -18.73
N ILE A 516 -5.93 24.68 -19.63
CA ILE A 516 -5.22 23.47 -20.06
C ILE A 516 -3.93 23.80 -20.79
N ALA A 517 -3.98 24.67 -21.80
CA ALA A 517 -2.80 25.03 -22.58
C ALA A 517 -1.72 25.69 -21.71
N THR A 518 -2.13 26.52 -20.74
CA THR A 518 -1.21 27.15 -19.77
C THR A 518 -0.59 26.11 -18.86
N SER A 519 -1.38 25.16 -18.34
CA SER A 519 -0.88 24.09 -17.46
C SER A 519 0.16 23.22 -18.17
N PHE A 520 -0.10 22.83 -19.42
CA PHE A 520 0.85 22.07 -20.24
C PHE A 520 2.12 22.88 -20.54
N ALA A 521 2.00 24.18 -20.83
CA ALA A 521 3.17 25.03 -21.07
C ALA A 521 4.03 25.20 -19.80
N ASN A 522 3.40 25.48 -18.66
CA ASN A 522 4.07 25.63 -17.37
C ASN A 522 4.80 24.35 -16.97
N LEU A 523 4.11 23.20 -17.07
CA LEU A 523 4.68 21.92 -16.68
C LEU A 523 5.86 21.52 -17.57
N ASN A 524 5.77 21.74 -18.88
CA ASN A 524 6.88 21.46 -19.79
C ASN A 524 8.10 22.33 -19.49
N LEU A 525 7.87 23.61 -19.19
CA LEU A 525 8.94 24.53 -18.81
C LEU A 525 9.60 24.09 -17.48
N GLU A 526 8.80 23.69 -16.50
CA GLU A 526 9.29 23.19 -15.22
C GLU A 526 10.12 21.90 -15.37
N LEU A 527 9.65 20.97 -16.19
CA LEU A 527 10.37 19.74 -16.55
C LEU A 527 11.76 20.06 -17.13
N GLN A 528 11.82 20.97 -18.11
CA GLN A 528 13.08 21.39 -18.75
C GLN A 528 14.03 22.12 -17.79
N GLN A 529 13.49 22.92 -16.87
CA GLN A 529 14.29 23.64 -15.88
C GLN A 529 14.86 22.72 -14.81
N ARG A 530 14.07 21.76 -14.31
CA ARG A 530 14.49 20.81 -13.28
C ARG A 530 15.41 19.72 -13.83
N HIS A 531 15.23 19.36 -15.10
CA HIS A 531 15.94 18.25 -15.75
C HIS A 531 16.54 18.65 -17.11
N PRO A 532 17.43 19.66 -17.18
CA PRO A 532 17.92 20.22 -18.46
C PRO A 532 18.77 19.27 -19.30
N ASN A 533 19.28 18.20 -18.70
CA ASN A 533 20.12 17.20 -19.37
C ASN A 533 19.33 15.96 -19.81
N ASP A 534 18.06 15.85 -19.41
CA ASP A 534 17.21 14.72 -19.77
C ASP A 534 16.72 14.86 -21.21
N ASN A 535 16.61 13.73 -21.92
CA ASN A 535 16.15 13.68 -23.31
C ASN A 535 14.88 12.82 -23.45
N SER A 536 14.26 12.41 -22.36
CA SER A 536 13.00 11.70 -22.43
C SER A 536 11.89 12.64 -22.88
N GLY A 537 10.88 12.06 -23.51
CA GLY A 537 9.65 12.73 -23.81
C GLY A 537 8.47 11.89 -23.40
N SER A 538 7.29 12.50 -23.42
CA SER A 538 6.06 11.77 -23.14
C SER A 538 4.84 12.39 -23.81
N THR A 539 3.93 11.52 -24.26
CA THR A 539 2.57 11.90 -24.60
C THR A 539 1.80 12.31 -23.33
N ALA A 540 0.63 12.91 -23.51
CA ALA A 540 -0.32 13.05 -22.41
C ALA A 540 -1.73 13.13 -22.98
N THR A 541 -2.52 12.11 -22.68
CA THR A 541 -3.97 12.11 -22.90
C THR A 541 -4.65 12.24 -21.55
N VAL A 542 -5.40 13.32 -21.34
CA VAL A 542 -6.11 13.59 -20.08
C VAL A 542 -7.60 13.75 -20.35
N VAL A 543 -8.42 13.12 -19.53
CA VAL A 543 -9.88 13.32 -19.46
C VAL A 543 -10.24 13.81 -18.07
N VAL A 544 -10.94 14.94 -18.00
CA VAL A 544 -11.55 15.46 -16.78
C VAL A 544 -13.06 15.24 -16.89
N LYS A 545 -13.58 14.36 -16.04
CA LYS A 545 -15.02 14.12 -15.88
C LYS A 545 -15.58 15.16 -14.91
N LEU A 546 -16.41 16.05 -15.43
CA LEU A 546 -17.25 16.97 -14.67
C LEU A 546 -18.68 16.42 -14.63
N PRO A 547 -19.57 16.95 -13.76
CA PRO A 547 -20.94 16.43 -13.64
C PRO A 547 -21.75 16.40 -14.95
N ASP A 548 -21.51 17.34 -15.87
CA ASP A 548 -22.28 17.50 -17.12
C ASP A 548 -21.42 17.48 -18.39
N HIS A 549 -20.09 17.57 -18.25
CA HIS A 549 -19.16 17.69 -19.36
C HIS A 549 -17.91 16.83 -19.16
N LEU A 550 -17.35 16.40 -20.29
CA LEU A 550 -15.98 15.93 -20.38
C LEU A 550 -15.11 17.05 -20.93
N VAL A 551 -13.93 17.18 -20.35
CA VAL A 551 -12.87 18.00 -20.91
C VAL A 551 -11.70 17.09 -21.24
N VAL A 552 -11.25 17.14 -22.50
CA VAL A 552 -10.22 16.26 -23.02
C VAL A 552 -9.03 17.08 -23.49
N ALA A 553 -7.82 16.63 -23.18
CA ALA A 553 -6.57 17.23 -23.65
C ALA A 553 -5.64 16.15 -24.19
N ASN A 554 -4.99 16.40 -25.32
CA ASN A 554 -4.03 15.46 -25.92
C ASN A 554 -2.78 16.14 -26.46
N ILE A 555 -1.61 15.58 -26.16
CA ILE A 555 -0.37 15.71 -26.93
C ILE A 555 0.17 14.30 -27.22
N GLY A 556 0.74 14.09 -28.40
CA GLY A 556 1.19 12.76 -28.84
C GLY A 556 0.09 11.96 -29.52
N ASP A 557 0.31 10.66 -29.64
CA ASP A 557 -0.48 9.67 -30.37
C ASP A 557 -1.25 8.67 -29.49
N SER A 558 -1.13 8.79 -28.17
CA SER A 558 -2.13 8.25 -27.25
C SER A 558 -3.52 8.85 -27.54
N ARG A 559 -4.58 8.08 -27.28
CA ARG A 559 -5.93 8.40 -27.76
C ARG A 559 -7.01 8.11 -26.73
N ALA A 560 -8.05 8.97 -26.74
CA ALA A 560 -9.29 8.76 -26.02
C ALA A 560 -10.51 8.69 -26.95
N ILE A 561 -11.43 7.77 -26.68
CA ILE A 561 -12.69 7.60 -27.41
C ILE A 561 -13.90 7.54 -26.46
N LEU A 562 -15.01 8.13 -26.87
CA LEU A 562 -16.32 8.03 -26.24
C LEU A 562 -17.13 6.94 -26.93
N CYS A 563 -17.71 6.05 -26.12
CA CYS A 563 -18.48 4.90 -26.55
C CYS A 563 -19.82 4.82 -25.82
N SER A 564 -20.78 4.12 -26.42
CA SER A 564 -21.99 3.69 -25.72
C SER A 564 -22.39 2.27 -26.09
N ASP A 565 -23.28 1.69 -25.29
CA ASP A 565 -23.90 0.38 -25.54
C ASP A 565 -24.81 0.33 -26.78
N SER A 566 -25.28 1.48 -27.25
CA SER A 566 -26.05 1.63 -28.50
C SER A 566 -25.20 1.54 -29.76
N GLY A 567 -23.88 1.54 -29.62
CA GLY A 567 -22.92 1.57 -30.72
C GLY A 567 -22.49 2.97 -31.16
N PHE A 568 -22.88 4.03 -30.44
CA PHE A 568 -22.26 5.35 -30.63
C PHE A 568 -20.76 5.29 -30.33
N LEU A 569 -19.96 5.91 -31.20
CA LEU A 569 -18.51 5.96 -31.13
C LEU A 569 -18.00 7.31 -31.65
N ARG A 570 -17.25 8.04 -30.83
CA ARG A 570 -16.56 9.27 -31.21
C ARG A 570 -15.14 9.27 -30.67
N GLN A 571 -14.16 9.52 -31.52
CA GLN A 571 -12.80 9.82 -31.05
C GLN A 571 -12.76 11.25 -30.50
N LEU A 572 -12.27 11.41 -29.28
CA LEU A 572 -12.21 12.69 -28.56
C LEU A 572 -10.88 13.43 -28.77
N THR A 573 -9.83 12.70 -29.13
CA THR A 573 -8.47 13.23 -29.31
C THR A 573 -8.07 13.28 -30.78
N VAL A 574 -7.11 14.15 -31.10
CA VAL A 574 -6.39 14.12 -32.37
C VAL A 574 -4.99 13.58 -32.09
N ASP A 575 -4.62 12.50 -32.76
CA ASP A 575 -3.30 11.90 -32.62
C ASP A 575 -2.27 12.77 -33.36
N HIS A 576 -1.24 13.21 -32.66
CA HIS A 576 -0.26 14.17 -33.15
C HIS A 576 0.97 13.44 -33.67
N ASN A 577 0.97 13.17 -34.97
CA ASN A 577 2.08 12.55 -35.66
C ASN A 577 2.61 13.45 -36.80
N PRO A 578 3.87 13.26 -37.24
CA PRO A 578 4.48 14.05 -38.32
C PRO A 578 3.87 13.83 -39.72
N SER A 579 2.92 12.88 -39.87
CA SER A 579 2.20 12.67 -41.12
C SER A 579 0.91 13.49 -41.23
N ASN A 580 0.46 14.13 -40.14
CA ASN A 580 -0.62 15.09 -40.19
C ASN A 580 -0.14 16.37 -40.88
N ASP A 581 -0.84 16.83 -41.91
CA ASP A 581 -0.43 17.98 -42.74
C ASP A 581 -0.17 19.24 -41.90
N ASP A 582 -1.04 19.55 -40.93
CA ASP A 582 -0.90 20.71 -40.04
C ASP A 582 0.34 20.61 -39.15
N GLU A 583 0.66 19.41 -38.67
CA GLU A 583 1.82 19.15 -37.82
C GLU A 583 3.10 19.22 -38.63
N LEU A 584 3.12 18.59 -39.81
CA LEU A 584 4.24 18.63 -40.75
C LEU A 584 4.60 20.07 -41.12
N ASN A 585 3.61 20.87 -41.53
CA ASN A 585 3.82 22.27 -41.88
C ASN A 585 4.40 23.05 -40.69
N ARG A 586 3.82 22.88 -39.49
CA ARG A 586 4.31 23.54 -38.28
C ARG A 586 5.76 23.16 -37.93
N ILE A 587 6.11 21.87 -38.05
CA ILE A 587 7.47 21.39 -37.78
C ILE A 587 8.47 22.05 -38.75
N LEU A 588 8.15 22.06 -40.04
CA LEU A 588 9.00 22.65 -41.08
C LEU A 588 9.15 24.17 -40.90
N GLU A 589 8.06 24.88 -40.57
CA GLU A 589 8.09 26.32 -40.27
C GLU A 589 8.94 26.66 -39.04
N ALA A 590 8.96 25.77 -38.04
CA ALA A 590 9.83 25.87 -36.87
C ALA A 590 11.30 25.49 -37.16
N GLY A 591 11.62 25.11 -38.40
CA GLY A 591 12.96 24.69 -38.82
C GLY A 591 13.37 23.30 -38.34
N GLY A 592 12.39 22.44 -38.02
CA GLY A 592 12.60 21.02 -37.77
C GLY A 592 12.67 20.22 -39.08
N GLU A 593 13.22 19.01 -39.01
CA GLU A 593 13.37 18.12 -40.16
C GLU A 593 12.53 16.86 -39.98
N VAL A 594 11.80 16.48 -41.05
CA VAL A 594 11.00 15.26 -41.09
C VAL A 594 11.60 14.28 -42.10
N ALA A 595 11.85 13.05 -41.65
CA ALA A 595 12.39 11.98 -42.48
C ALA A 595 11.52 10.72 -42.36
N SER A 596 11.44 9.94 -43.45
CA SER A 596 10.80 8.63 -43.41
C SER A 596 11.79 7.55 -42.98
N ALA A 597 11.45 6.78 -41.95
CA ALA A 597 12.19 5.59 -41.54
C ALA A 597 11.22 4.41 -41.43
N GLY A 598 11.44 3.37 -42.22
CA GLY A 598 10.55 2.20 -42.25
C GLY A 598 9.13 2.49 -42.73
N GLY A 599 8.93 3.57 -43.50
CA GLY A 599 7.61 4.00 -43.98
C GLY A 599 6.85 4.93 -43.02
N ILE A 600 7.40 5.21 -41.83
CA ILE A 600 6.82 6.11 -40.83
C ILE A 600 7.57 7.44 -40.87
N LEU A 601 6.85 8.56 -40.89
CA LEU A 601 7.45 9.89 -40.83
C LEU A 601 7.86 10.22 -39.39
N ARG A 602 9.08 10.73 -39.23
CA ARG A 602 9.69 11.01 -37.93
C ARG A 602 10.38 12.36 -37.90
N VAL A 603 10.27 13.07 -36.78
CA VAL A 603 11.01 14.32 -36.49
C VAL A 603 12.24 13.96 -35.69
N GLU A 604 13.42 14.04 -36.31
CA GLU A 604 14.70 13.66 -35.69
C GLU A 604 14.67 12.29 -34.95
N GLY A 605 13.88 11.34 -35.46
CA GLY A 605 13.72 9.99 -34.90
C GLY A 605 12.42 9.74 -34.12
N LEU A 606 11.68 10.80 -33.73
CA LEU A 606 10.41 10.69 -33.00
C LEU A 606 9.22 10.48 -33.94
N ALA A 607 8.33 9.54 -33.61
CA ALA A 607 7.09 9.28 -34.36
C ALA A 607 5.92 10.19 -33.95
N VAL A 608 6.11 11.00 -32.90
CA VAL A 608 5.15 12.00 -32.43
C VAL A 608 5.58 13.42 -32.84
N SER A 609 4.61 14.30 -33.01
CA SER A 609 4.86 15.73 -33.30
C SER A 609 4.65 16.63 -32.08
N ARG A 610 4.06 16.13 -30.99
CA ARG A 610 3.84 16.90 -29.74
C ARG A 610 4.12 16.01 -28.53
N SER A 611 4.79 16.54 -27.53
CA SER A 611 5.14 15.82 -26.29
C SER A 611 5.55 16.80 -25.18
N PHE A 612 5.54 16.33 -23.95
CA PHE A 612 6.36 16.90 -22.88
C PHE A 612 7.81 16.47 -23.06
N GLY A 613 8.77 17.30 -22.64
CA GLY A 613 10.19 16.99 -22.81
C GLY A 613 10.66 17.30 -24.22
N ASP A 614 11.51 16.44 -24.79
CA ASP A 614 12.06 16.52 -26.16
C ASP A 614 12.60 17.91 -26.57
N SER A 615 13.04 18.71 -25.60
CA SER A 615 13.36 20.14 -25.80
C SER A 615 14.45 20.44 -26.83
N LYS A 616 15.25 19.42 -27.18
CA LYS A 616 16.34 19.50 -28.15
C LYS A 616 15.87 19.25 -29.58
N VAL A 617 14.68 18.68 -29.77
CA VAL A 617 14.12 18.36 -31.08
C VAL A 617 13.32 19.55 -31.60
N ARG A 618 13.74 20.09 -32.75
CA ARG A 618 13.08 21.27 -33.32
C ARG A 618 11.71 20.91 -33.89
N GLY A 619 10.72 21.73 -33.57
CA GLY A 619 9.35 21.58 -34.09
C GLY A 619 8.44 20.72 -33.22
N ILE A 620 8.96 20.09 -32.15
CA ILE A 620 8.14 19.46 -31.10
C ILE A 620 7.64 20.53 -30.13
N ILE A 621 6.35 20.44 -29.76
CA ILE A 621 5.71 21.38 -28.82
C ILE A 621 4.85 20.63 -27.81
N SER A 622 4.66 21.22 -26.63
CA SER A 622 3.77 20.69 -25.58
C SER A 622 2.36 21.29 -25.62
N LYS A 623 1.95 21.93 -26.72
CA LYS A 623 0.62 22.55 -26.82
C LYS A 623 -0.46 21.49 -27.07
N PRO A 624 -1.43 21.29 -26.17
CA PRO A 624 -2.45 20.26 -26.35
C PRO A 624 -3.49 20.65 -27.41
N HIS A 625 -4.03 19.64 -28.08
CA HIS A 625 -5.39 19.71 -28.62
C HIS A 625 -6.38 19.55 -27.45
N THR A 626 -7.43 20.37 -27.41
CA THR A 626 -8.46 20.28 -26.38
C THR A 626 -9.83 20.12 -27.00
N ASP A 627 -10.67 19.32 -26.36
CA ASP A 627 -12.08 19.14 -26.71
C ASP A 627 -12.94 19.23 -25.45
N SER A 628 -14.19 19.67 -25.59
CA SER A 628 -15.17 19.68 -24.50
C SER A 628 -16.50 19.15 -24.99
N VAL A 629 -16.95 18.09 -24.33
CA VAL A 629 -18.12 17.32 -24.74
C VAL A 629 -19.17 17.39 -23.64
N LYS A 630 -20.39 17.75 -23.99
CA LYS A 630 -21.53 17.60 -23.07
C LYS A 630 -21.99 16.16 -23.09
N ILE A 631 -21.93 15.49 -21.94
CA ILE A 631 -22.23 14.05 -21.84
C ILE A 631 -23.65 13.78 -22.36
N SER A 632 -24.63 14.56 -21.90
CA SER A 632 -26.04 14.42 -22.30
C SER A 632 -26.34 14.74 -23.77
N ALA A 633 -25.38 15.27 -24.55
CA ALA A 633 -25.59 15.60 -25.96
C ALA A 633 -25.07 14.51 -26.90
N GLU A 634 -24.07 13.75 -26.47
CA GLU A 634 -23.45 12.67 -27.26
C GLU A 634 -23.90 11.28 -26.79
N CYS A 635 -24.20 11.12 -25.51
CA CYS A 635 -24.75 9.88 -24.96
C CYS A 635 -26.25 9.83 -25.21
N PRO A 636 -26.75 8.83 -25.97
CA PRO A 636 -28.18 8.65 -26.15
C PRO A 636 -28.91 8.50 -24.81
N GLU A 637 -30.15 9.00 -24.73
CA GLU A 637 -30.99 8.78 -23.54
C GLU A 637 -31.14 7.27 -23.29
N ASP A 638 -31.02 6.86 -22.02
CA ASP A 638 -31.07 5.48 -21.54
C ASP A 638 -29.92 4.54 -22.00
N SER A 639 -28.83 5.07 -22.57
CA SER A 639 -27.63 4.30 -22.92
C SER A 639 -26.54 4.39 -21.86
N ALA A 640 -25.88 3.26 -21.58
CA ALA A 640 -24.63 3.25 -20.82
C ALA A 640 -23.49 3.81 -21.68
N CYS A 641 -22.72 4.74 -21.12
CA CYS A 641 -21.69 5.48 -21.82
C CYS A 641 -20.36 5.38 -21.08
N PHE A 642 -19.26 5.26 -21.81
CA PHE A 642 -17.93 5.15 -21.22
C PHE A 642 -16.86 5.75 -22.13
N VAL A 643 -15.73 6.12 -21.53
CA VAL A 643 -14.54 6.60 -22.22
C VAL A 643 -13.43 5.55 -22.11
N ILE A 644 -12.72 5.30 -23.20
CA ILE A 644 -11.49 4.50 -23.21
C ILE A 644 -10.34 5.46 -23.51
N LEU A 645 -9.34 5.52 -22.64
CA LEU A 645 -8.06 6.19 -22.84
C LEU A 645 -6.98 5.12 -22.90
N ALA A 646 -6.09 5.18 -23.89
CA ALA A 646 -4.97 4.23 -23.96
C ALA A 646 -3.76 4.77 -24.73
N THR A 647 -2.60 4.14 -24.50
CA THR A 647 -1.36 4.36 -25.28
C THR A 647 -1.45 3.72 -26.67
N ASP A 648 -0.49 4.04 -27.54
CA ASP A 648 -0.45 3.50 -28.91
C ASP A 648 -0.33 1.96 -28.91
N GLY A 649 0.21 1.37 -27.84
CA GLY A 649 0.27 -0.07 -27.62
C GLY A 649 -1.07 -0.78 -27.73
N LEU A 650 -2.19 -0.11 -27.44
CA LEU A 650 -3.54 -0.59 -27.77
C LEU A 650 -3.92 -0.24 -29.21
N TRP A 651 -3.81 1.04 -29.58
CA TRP A 651 -4.41 1.60 -30.79
C TRP A 651 -3.74 1.18 -32.10
N ASP A 652 -2.50 0.71 -32.04
CA ASP A 652 -1.76 0.16 -33.19
C ASP A 652 -2.36 -1.15 -33.71
N VAL A 653 -3.05 -1.90 -32.85
CA VAL A 653 -3.55 -3.24 -33.17
C VAL A 653 -5.05 -3.44 -32.90
N VAL A 654 -5.68 -2.56 -32.11
CA VAL A 654 -7.12 -2.56 -31.84
C VAL A 654 -7.77 -1.30 -32.42
N SER A 655 -8.78 -1.48 -33.27
CA SER A 655 -9.53 -0.36 -33.83
C SER A 655 -10.48 0.25 -32.81
N ASN A 656 -10.85 1.53 -32.95
CA ASN A 656 -11.81 2.20 -32.06
C ASN A 656 -13.12 1.40 -31.93
N GLY A 657 -13.64 0.88 -33.04
CA GLY A 657 -14.88 0.09 -33.07
C GLY A 657 -14.74 -1.25 -32.33
N ASP A 658 -13.61 -1.94 -32.49
CA ASP A 658 -13.34 -3.18 -31.76
C ASP A 658 -13.22 -2.91 -30.25
N ALA A 659 -12.50 -1.85 -29.84
CA ALA A 659 -12.34 -1.50 -28.43
C ALA A 659 -13.70 -1.21 -27.74
N CYS A 660 -14.57 -0.44 -28.43
CA CYS A 660 -15.94 -0.18 -27.99
C CYS A 660 -16.75 -1.48 -27.85
N THR A 661 -16.64 -2.38 -28.83
CA THR A 661 -17.39 -3.64 -28.84
C THR A 661 -16.92 -4.58 -27.73
N ILE A 662 -15.61 -4.72 -27.54
CA ILE A 662 -14.99 -5.57 -26.51
C ILE A 662 -15.40 -5.10 -25.11
N THR A 663 -15.35 -3.79 -24.87
CA THR A 663 -15.75 -3.20 -23.58
C THR A 663 -17.23 -3.44 -23.31
N ASN A 664 -18.09 -3.20 -24.29
CA ASN A 664 -19.53 -3.46 -24.17
C ASN A 664 -19.84 -4.93 -23.89
N ASP A 665 -19.13 -5.86 -24.53
CA ASP A 665 -19.31 -7.29 -24.31
C ASP A 665 -18.89 -7.67 -22.88
N ALA A 666 -17.76 -7.18 -22.39
CA ALA A 666 -17.30 -7.40 -21.02
C ALA A 666 -18.30 -6.88 -19.98
N LEU A 667 -18.82 -5.66 -20.16
CA LEU A 667 -19.80 -5.06 -19.25
C LEU A 667 -21.18 -5.76 -19.27
N ARG A 668 -21.51 -6.49 -20.35
CA ARG A 668 -22.76 -7.28 -20.44
C ARG A 668 -22.67 -8.63 -19.74
N GLU A 669 -21.47 -9.11 -19.43
CA GLU A 669 -21.30 -10.33 -18.65
C GLU A 669 -21.81 -10.13 -17.21
N VAL A 670 -22.34 -11.20 -16.61
CA VAL A 670 -22.92 -11.12 -15.26
C VAL A 670 -21.80 -10.82 -14.26
N GLY A 671 -21.80 -9.59 -13.72
CA GLY A 671 -20.78 -9.12 -12.79
C GLY A 671 -19.55 -8.49 -13.47
N GLY A 672 -19.60 -8.24 -14.78
CA GLY A 672 -18.52 -7.58 -15.51
C GLY A 672 -18.29 -6.14 -15.05
N THR A 673 -17.03 -5.74 -14.97
CA THR A 673 -16.59 -4.44 -14.48
C THR A 673 -15.76 -3.67 -15.51
N PHE A 674 -15.53 -2.37 -15.25
CA PHE A 674 -14.58 -1.57 -16.05
C PHE A 674 -13.14 -2.07 -15.90
N GLN A 675 -12.80 -2.68 -14.76
CA GLN A 675 -11.48 -3.29 -14.55
C GLN A 675 -11.30 -4.52 -15.44
N ASP A 676 -12.32 -5.37 -15.56
CA ASP A 676 -12.31 -6.52 -16.47
C ASP A 676 -12.21 -6.04 -17.93
N SER A 677 -12.91 -4.96 -18.26
CA SER A 677 -12.85 -4.34 -19.59
C SER A 677 -11.43 -3.85 -19.93
N ALA A 678 -10.76 -3.16 -19.00
CA ALA A 678 -9.38 -2.70 -19.19
C ALA A 678 -8.41 -3.89 -19.38
N GLN A 679 -8.53 -4.93 -18.54
CA GLN A 679 -7.74 -6.16 -18.68
C GLN A 679 -7.96 -6.86 -20.03
N LEU A 680 -9.23 -6.92 -20.47
CA LEU A 680 -9.61 -7.58 -21.70
C LEU A 680 -9.07 -6.85 -22.94
N LEU A 681 -9.11 -5.51 -22.93
CA LEU A 681 -8.51 -4.69 -23.98
C LEU A 681 -7.00 -4.87 -24.07
N THR A 682 -6.32 -4.89 -22.92
CA THR A 682 -4.88 -5.15 -22.83
C THR A 682 -4.53 -6.55 -23.35
N LEU A 683 -5.36 -7.56 -23.05
CA LEU A 683 -5.20 -8.92 -23.57
C LEU A 683 -5.41 -8.98 -25.08
N GLU A 684 -6.42 -8.28 -25.58
CA GLU A 684 -6.68 -8.21 -27.01
C GLU A 684 -5.47 -7.61 -27.75
N ALA A 685 -4.92 -6.50 -27.25
CA ALA A 685 -3.74 -5.87 -27.84
C ALA A 685 -2.52 -6.80 -27.85
N TRP A 686 -2.28 -7.48 -26.73
CA TRP A 686 -1.18 -8.45 -26.60
C TRP A 686 -1.29 -9.58 -27.63
N VAL A 687 -2.47 -10.18 -27.76
CA VAL A 687 -2.77 -11.31 -28.67
C VAL A 687 -2.73 -10.89 -30.13
N ARG A 688 -3.16 -9.67 -30.46
CA ARG A 688 -3.05 -9.11 -31.81
C ARG A 688 -1.62 -8.70 -32.19
N GLY A 689 -0.65 -8.89 -31.29
CA GLY A 689 0.77 -8.77 -31.57
C GLY A 689 1.36 -7.39 -31.30
N SER A 690 0.76 -6.60 -30.41
CA SER A 690 1.33 -5.32 -29.97
C SER A 690 2.77 -5.48 -29.50
N LYS A 691 3.65 -4.61 -29.96
CA LYS A 691 5.09 -4.68 -29.65
C LYS A 691 5.51 -3.69 -28.58
N ASP A 692 4.55 -2.96 -28.02
CA ASP A 692 4.81 -1.85 -27.11
C ASP A 692 4.46 -2.15 -25.65
N ASN A 693 4.71 -1.18 -24.76
CA ASN A 693 3.98 -1.08 -23.51
C ASN A 693 2.49 -0.86 -23.83
N ILE A 694 1.61 -1.38 -22.99
CA ILE A 694 0.16 -1.27 -23.23
C ILE A 694 -0.47 -0.73 -21.96
N GLY A 695 -0.91 0.53 -21.98
CA GLY A 695 -1.66 1.17 -20.91
C GLY A 695 -3.09 1.46 -21.35
N VAL A 696 -4.08 1.01 -20.57
CA VAL A 696 -5.51 1.17 -20.86
C VAL A 696 -6.26 1.63 -19.61
N CYS A 697 -7.11 2.65 -19.76
CA CYS A 697 -8.06 3.12 -18.75
C CYS A 697 -9.46 3.20 -19.35
N VAL A 698 -10.45 2.65 -18.64
CA VAL A 698 -11.88 2.70 -19.01
C VAL A 698 -12.64 3.41 -17.91
N VAL A 699 -13.48 4.39 -18.27
CA VAL A 699 -14.17 5.28 -17.33
C VAL A 699 -15.66 5.34 -17.65
N ASP A 700 -16.51 5.11 -16.66
CA ASP A 700 -17.97 5.27 -16.74
C ASP A 700 -18.40 6.73 -16.73
N LEU A 701 -19.50 7.07 -17.43
CA LEU A 701 -20.00 8.44 -17.58
C LEU A 701 -21.30 8.72 -16.85
#